data_AF-A0A1C5SRS4-F1
#
_entry.id   AF-A0A1C5SRS4-F1
#
_cell.length_a   1.000
_cell.length_b   1.000
_cell.length_c   1.000
_cell.angle_alpha   90.00
_cell.angle_beta   90.00
_cell.angle_gamma   90.00
#
_symmetry.space_group_name_H-M   'P 1'
#
loop_
_entity.id
_entity.type
_entity.pdbx_description
1 polymer ?
#
loop_
_entity_poly.entity_id
_entity_poly.type
_entity_poly.pdbx_seq_one_letter_code
_entity_poly.pdbx_strand_id
1 'polypeptide(L)'
;MNEKRNGALDRYPIEKKRAGRPSVTVKEDGAVIFYLYAPAAKIVQVAGLGGYFTNKKIDLMPDGQGGFFAEVQDFHWGMHYYFWYVDGVRICNPYAGISYGCFAAINTFEVQEKNVDFYFAKDIPHGTVSICKYVSKVSSHLKECYVYTPYGYEEGDERYPVLYLQHGVGENETGWIWQGKANLIMDCLIAEGKCEKMIVVMSSGYAFKDGEKPVFYPGNFESELIHNIIPYIENNFRVRKGRDYRAMAGLSLGSAQTTDIVAKNMKLFSAAGVFSGVAIHEMERICDSDEQLDVVFMSCGTYEEQIREGMEQIEQKFENAGKYCISKVYEGYHEWHVWRKSLYDFVPLLFRKTGAETDDIPGERTARITRQRLQRQTMEEQILMFDPVYRQIRFETDEAGRPAGKYPDIPHGICITEQGTAVVCFEAPEAVSVEAALEGKEFLKLRKDQERQGYWTGEIHNITPGYHNVYFRVNGTDVMNPDAPVGYSRDRAVNYLEMPDPEFPLTELADTVHGQVHIHYDYLAEEEKVSTIYVYTPAYFERAEKERSVMILKALSTETASCFLHQGKIPNIMEYFLAAGKAVETILVMTNAEETAERMQNIIKKYIPDGQKAKAIVMERSDGEDWNSFRRRFAACRI
;
A
#
# COMPACT_ATOMS: atom_id res chain seq x y z
N MET A 1 10.56 -0.72 25.56
CA MET A 1 9.36 -1.32 24.95
C MET A 1 9.58 -1.32 23.44
N ASN A 2 9.42 -2.46 22.76
CA ASN A 2 10.09 -2.76 21.49
C ASN A 2 9.29 -2.31 20.25
N GLU A 3 9.80 -1.35 19.46
CA GLU A 3 9.28 -0.90 18.15
C GLU A 3 8.94 -2.09 17.22
N LYS A 4 9.61 -3.23 17.41
CA LYS A 4 9.49 -4.49 16.67
C LYS A 4 8.10 -5.16 16.69
N ARG A 5 7.21 -4.80 17.63
CA ARG A 5 5.83 -5.33 17.71
C ARG A 5 4.83 -4.62 16.80
N ASN A 6 5.20 -3.45 16.24
CA ASN A 6 4.31 -2.60 15.44
C ASN A 6 4.12 -3.07 13.98
N GLY A 7 4.65 -4.25 13.64
CA GLY A 7 4.16 -5.13 12.59
C GLY A 7 4.03 -4.66 11.14
N ALA A 8 4.36 -3.42 10.76
CA ALA A 8 4.26 -3.02 9.34
C ALA A 8 4.93 -1.70 8.91
N LEU A 9 5.61 -0.94 9.78
CA LEU A 9 6.27 0.32 9.36
C LEU A 9 7.80 0.25 9.33
N ASP A 10 8.38 -0.81 9.90
CA ASP A 10 9.81 -0.86 10.21
C ASP A 10 10.62 -1.78 9.28
N ARG A 11 10.07 -2.12 8.11
CA ARG A 11 10.70 -3.16 7.28
C ARG A 11 11.77 -2.69 6.34
N TYR A 12 12.01 -1.39 6.25
CA TYR A 12 12.81 -0.89 5.15
C TYR A 12 13.53 0.41 5.52
N PRO A 13 14.84 0.38 5.85
CA PRO A 13 15.83 -0.63 5.48
C PRO A 13 16.39 -1.50 6.61
N ILE A 14 16.84 -2.71 6.22
CA ILE A 14 17.65 -3.63 7.02
C ILE A 14 18.78 -2.84 7.68
N GLU A 15 18.88 -2.94 9.00
CA GLU A 15 19.86 -2.25 9.85
C GLU A 15 21.32 -2.50 9.40
N LYS A 16 21.78 -1.81 8.36
CA LYS A 16 23.19 -1.58 8.11
C LYS A 16 23.47 -0.09 8.20
N LYS A 17 23.65 0.28 9.45
CA LYS A 17 24.29 1.46 10.02
C LYS A 17 25.30 2.14 9.07
N ARG A 18 24.93 3.25 8.42
CA ARG A 18 25.91 4.22 7.91
C ARG A 18 26.39 5.04 9.12
N ALA A 19 27.68 4.92 9.48
CA ALA A 19 28.27 5.52 10.68
C ALA A 19 27.68 5.08 12.05
N GLY A 20 26.94 3.97 12.12
CA GLY A 20 26.47 3.41 13.40
C GLY A 20 25.07 3.83 13.85
N ARG A 21 24.38 4.76 13.16
CA ARG A 21 23.14 5.41 13.65
C ARG A 21 21.95 5.31 12.67
N PRO A 22 20.75 4.91 13.13
CA PRO A 22 19.52 4.97 12.33
C PRO A 22 19.11 6.42 12.00
N SER A 23 18.35 6.63 10.91
CA SER A 23 17.84 7.97 10.57
C SER A 23 16.80 8.49 11.55
N VAL A 24 16.02 7.59 12.13
CA VAL A 24 15.05 7.87 13.20
C VAL A 24 15.21 6.77 14.26
N THR A 25 15.13 7.15 15.53
CA THR A 25 15.10 6.20 16.65
C THR A 25 14.05 6.69 17.64
N VAL A 26 13.01 5.88 17.90
CA VAL A 26 12.04 6.17 18.97
C VAL A 26 12.49 5.47 20.24
N LYS A 27 12.75 6.25 21.29
CA LYS A 27 13.15 5.74 22.59
C LYS A 27 11.95 5.22 23.36
N GLU A 28 12.22 4.39 24.38
CA GLU A 28 11.19 3.79 25.22
C GLU A 28 10.33 4.81 25.99
N ASP A 29 10.87 5.99 26.27
CA ASP A 29 10.18 7.09 26.93
C ASP A 29 9.33 7.92 25.95
N GLY A 30 9.39 7.65 24.65
CA GLY A 30 8.71 8.39 23.58
C GLY A 30 9.54 9.52 22.98
N ALA A 31 10.77 9.76 23.43
CA ALA A 31 11.66 10.72 22.78
C ALA A 31 12.12 10.20 21.41
N VAL A 32 12.26 11.11 20.43
CA VAL A 32 12.64 10.75 19.06
C VAL A 32 13.96 11.39 18.71
N ILE A 33 14.93 10.58 18.28
CA ILE A 33 16.19 11.05 17.71
C ILE A 33 16.07 11.02 16.19
N PHE A 34 16.29 12.17 15.56
CA PHE A 34 16.50 12.29 14.12
C PHE A 34 18.00 12.38 13.83
N TYR A 35 18.47 11.67 12.82
CA TYR A 35 19.85 11.73 12.34
C TYR A 35 19.92 11.70 10.80
N LEU A 36 20.76 12.54 10.21
CA LEU A 36 21.05 12.52 8.78
C LEU A 36 22.54 12.76 8.53
N TYR A 37 23.15 11.93 7.69
CA TYR A 37 24.51 12.17 7.19
C TYR A 37 24.47 13.04 5.94
N ALA A 38 24.93 14.29 6.06
CA ALA A 38 24.92 15.29 5.00
C ALA A 38 26.16 16.19 5.11
N PRO A 39 27.36 15.67 4.78
CA PRO A 39 28.63 16.32 5.14
C PRO A 39 28.88 17.67 4.44
N ALA A 40 28.17 17.94 3.34
CA ALA A 40 28.24 19.21 2.61
C ALA A 40 27.18 20.23 3.06
N ALA A 41 26.23 19.83 3.90
CA ALA A 41 25.12 20.68 4.32
C ALA A 41 25.57 21.75 5.32
N LYS A 42 24.93 22.92 5.26
CA LYS A 42 25.07 23.98 6.26
C LYS A 42 23.99 23.89 7.32
N ILE A 43 22.77 23.53 6.92
CA ILE A 43 21.64 23.35 7.81
C ILE A 43 20.84 22.10 7.41
N VAL A 44 20.44 21.32 8.41
CA VAL A 44 19.54 20.18 8.26
C VAL A 44 18.36 20.38 9.20
N GLN A 45 17.15 20.15 8.71
CA GLN A 45 15.92 20.29 9.48
C GLN A 45 14.95 19.14 9.21
N VAL A 46 14.03 18.90 10.12
CA VAL A 46 12.87 18.00 9.93
C VAL A 46 11.57 18.74 10.23
N ALA A 47 10.49 18.39 9.52
CA ALA A 47 9.15 18.87 9.83
C ALA A 47 8.09 17.86 9.36
N GLY A 48 6.96 17.80 10.06
CA GLY A 48 5.82 16.99 9.66
C GLY A 48 4.87 17.72 8.71
N LEU A 49 3.76 17.08 8.38
CA LEU A 49 2.74 17.63 7.48
C LEU A 49 1.73 18.55 8.16
N GLY A 50 1.60 18.48 9.49
CA GLY A 50 0.47 19.01 10.23
C GLY A 50 0.05 18.06 11.36
N GLY A 51 -1.03 18.38 12.06
CA GLY A 51 -1.49 17.58 13.19
C GLY A 51 -0.47 17.56 14.32
N TYR A 52 -0.15 16.38 14.84
CA TYR A 52 0.78 16.25 15.96
C TYR A 52 2.24 16.54 15.60
N PHE A 53 2.68 16.16 14.40
CA PHE A 53 3.97 16.63 13.86
C PHE A 53 3.74 17.83 12.94
N THR A 54 3.75 19.02 13.54
CA THR A 54 3.49 20.27 12.82
C THR A 54 4.50 20.55 11.70
N ASN A 55 4.15 21.48 10.80
CA ASN A 55 5.04 21.97 9.74
C ASN A 55 6.18 22.89 10.24
N LYS A 56 6.29 23.11 11.56
CA LYS A 56 7.39 23.88 12.14
C LYS A 56 8.68 23.07 12.03
N LYS A 57 9.65 23.64 11.33
CA LYS A 57 10.97 23.03 11.15
C LYS A 57 11.74 22.98 12.48
N ILE A 58 12.31 21.80 12.75
CA ILE A 58 13.21 21.53 13.87
C ILE A 58 14.62 21.47 13.29
N ASP A 59 15.52 22.32 13.79
CA ASP A 59 16.93 22.35 13.39
C ASP A 59 17.69 21.17 14.00
N LEU A 60 18.50 20.49 13.20
CA LEU A 60 19.43 19.48 13.66
C LEU A 60 20.80 20.08 13.90
N MET A 61 21.47 19.67 14.98
CA MET A 61 22.80 20.10 15.35
C MET A 61 23.86 19.25 14.62
N PRO A 62 24.94 19.85 14.09
CA PRO A 62 26.03 19.08 13.51
C PRO A 62 26.74 18.23 14.57
N ASP A 63 27.07 16.99 14.23
CA ASP A 63 27.78 16.06 15.11
C ASP A 63 29.32 16.14 15.02
N GLY A 64 29.82 17.02 14.15
CA GLY A 64 31.25 17.23 13.89
C GLY A 64 31.91 16.20 12.96
N GLN A 65 31.16 15.20 12.46
CA GLN A 65 31.64 14.12 11.59
C GLN A 65 30.92 14.09 10.23
N GLY A 66 30.19 15.16 9.91
CA GLY A 66 29.38 15.29 8.69
C GLY A 66 27.92 14.84 8.87
N GLY A 67 27.55 14.40 10.06
CA GLY A 67 26.17 14.12 10.44
C GLY A 67 25.50 15.29 11.14
N PHE A 68 24.17 15.23 11.20
CA PHE A 68 23.30 16.17 11.90
C PHE A 68 22.32 15.38 12.73
N PHE A 69 22.02 15.81 13.96
CA PHE A 69 21.04 15.15 14.82
C PHE A 69 20.21 16.12 15.66
N ALA A 70 19.00 15.71 16.02
CA ALA A 70 18.16 16.37 17.01
C ALA A 70 17.47 15.30 17.85
N GLU A 71 17.39 15.55 19.16
CA GLU A 71 16.57 14.74 20.06
C GLU A 71 15.38 15.57 20.52
N VAL A 72 14.18 15.08 20.25
CA VAL A 72 12.92 15.73 20.61
C VAL A 72 12.29 14.92 21.74
N GLN A 73 12.19 15.54 22.91
CA GLN A 73 11.51 14.97 24.08
C GLN A 73 9.99 15.04 23.90
N ASP A 74 9.27 14.16 24.61
CA ASP A 74 7.81 14.17 24.68
C ASP A 74 7.13 14.20 23.30
N PHE A 75 7.68 13.47 22.32
CA PHE A 75 7.10 13.41 20.98
C PHE A 75 5.72 12.76 21.05
N HIS A 76 4.73 13.37 20.40
CA HIS A 76 3.36 12.88 20.50
C HIS A 76 3.24 11.48 19.87
N TRP A 77 2.49 10.61 20.54
CA TRP A 77 2.18 9.29 20.02
C TRP A 77 1.34 9.39 18.73
N GLY A 78 1.43 8.36 17.89
CA GLY A 78 0.83 8.32 16.56
C GLY A 78 1.87 8.04 15.47
N MET A 79 1.36 7.77 14.26
CA MET A 79 2.15 7.62 13.05
C MET A 79 2.30 8.98 12.38
N HIS A 80 3.54 9.32 11.98
CA HIS A 80 3.90 10.64 11.49
C HIS A 80 4.51 10.58 10.09
N TYR A 81 3.88 11.24 9.14
CA TYR A 81 4.49 11.58 7.86
C TYR A 81 5.35 12.83 8.02
N TYR A 82 6.55 12.82 7.44
CA TYR A 82 7.47 13.94 7.59
C TYR A 82 8.45 14.08 6.42
N PHE A 83 9.09 15.25 6.39
CA PHE A 83 10.12 15.58 5.42
C PHE A 83 11.42 16.01 6.10
N TRP A 84 12.52 15.76 5.39
CA TRP A 84 13.82 16.32 5.70
C TRP A 84 14.04 17.56 4.83
N TYR A 85 14.82 18.51 5.35
CA TYR A 85 15.26 19.68 4.61
C TYR A 85 16.76 19.82 4.73
N VAL A 86 17.46 19.93 3.59
CA VAL A 86 18.91 20.15 3.55
C VAL A 86 19.17 21.44 2.79
N ASP A 87 19.75 22.43 3.48
CA ASP A 87 19.97 23.78 2.95
C ASP A 87 18.70 24.41 2.34
N GLY A 88 17.55 24.15 2.99
CA GLY A 88 16.23 24.65 2.57
C GLY A 88 15.49 23.76 1.57
N VAL A 89 16.16 22.80 0.92
CA VAL A 89 15.54 21.91 -0.07
C VAL A 89 14.86 20.74 0.61
N ARG A 90 13.58 20.50 0.31
CA ARG A 90 12.82 19.33 0.78
C ARG A 90 13.37 18.05 0.13
N ILE A 91 13.65 17.02 0.92
CA ILE A 91 14.12 15.73 0.43
C ILE A 91 13.36 14.55 1.07
N CYS A 92 13.31 13.42 0.36
CA CYS A 92 12.93 12.13 0.90
C CYS A 92 14.22 11.33 1.19
N ASN A 93 14.46 11.00 2.46
CA ASN A 93 15.67 10.31 2.91
C ASN A 93 15.57 8.80 2.60
N PRO A 94 16.46 8.23 1.76
CA PRO A 94 16.43 6.80 1.40
C PRO A 94 16.74 5.85 2.58
N TYR A 95 17.30 6.38 3.68
CA TYR A 95 17.71 5.61 4.86
C TYR A 95 16.72 5.70 6.03
N ALA A 96 15.61 6.39 5.86
CA ALA A 96 14.53 6.44 6.85
C ALA A 96 13.38 5.51 6.40
N GLY A 97 12.46 5.19 7.32
CA GLY A 97 11.24 4.45 6.98
C GLY A 97 10.45 5.18 5.90
N ILE A 98 9.86 4.43 4.97
CA ILE A 98 9.08 4.97 3.85
C ILE A 98 7.76 4.23 3.75
N SER A 99 6.69 4.98 3.49
CA SER A 99 5.40 4.46 3.06
C SER A 99 4.88 5.29 1.87
N TYR A 100 3.71 4.92 1.34
CA TYR A 100 3.01 5.76 0.37
C TYR A 100 2.03 6.68 1.08
N GLY A 101 2.04 7.97 0.77
CA GLY A 101 1.12 8.95 1.34
C GLY A 101 1.29 10.29 0.66
N CYS A 102 0.26 11.14 0.68
CA CYS A 102 0.29 12.43 -0.01
C CYS A 102 0.71 12.36 -1.49
N PHE A 103 0.27 11.33 -2.21
CA PHE A 103 0.59 11.05 -3.62
C PHE A 103 2.05 10.69 -3.90
N ALA A 104 2.82 10.29 -2.88
CA ALA A 104 4.26 10.09 -3.01
C ALA A 104 4.79 9.01 -2.07
N ALA A 105 6.00 8.53 -2.38
CA ALA A 105 6.84 7.91 -1.37
C ALA A 105 7.25 8.97 -0.33
N ILE A 106 6.90 8.76 0.94
CA ILE A 106 7.09 9.72 2.02
C ILE A 106 7.75 9.07 3.23
N ASN A 107 8.62 9.80 3.93
CA ASN A 107 9.23 9.28 5.13
C ASN A 107 8.21 9.21 6.27
N THR A 108 8.26 8.11 7.01
CA THR A 108 7.31 7.78 8.06
C THR A 108 8.02 7.17 9.26
N PHE A 109 7.55 7.48 10.46
CA PHE A 109 7.85 6.76 11.68
C PHE A 109 6.62 6.74 12.59
N GLU A 110 6.64 5.96 13.66
CA GLU A 110 5.53 5.87 14.60
C GLU A 110 6.00 5.89 16.05
N VAL A 111 5.36 6.71 16.87
CA VAL A 111 5.54 6.74 18.31
C VAL A 111 4.35 6.04 18.95
N GLN A 112 4.60 5.03 19.78
CA GLN A 112 3.54 4.22 20.38
C GLN A 112 2.70 5.02 21.39
N GLU A 113 1.37 4.85 21.32
CA GLU A 113 0.44 5.28 22.38
C GLU A 113 0.51 4.32 23.58
N LYS A 114 0.69 4.87 24.79
CA LYS A 114 0.81 4.06 26.01
C LYS A 114 -0.48 3.26 26.26
N ASN A 115 -0.31 1.99 26.59
CA ASN A 115 -1.41 1.05 26.89
C ASN A 115 -2.38 0.77 25.73
N VAL A 116 -1.97 1.04 24.49
CA VAL A 116 -2.75 0.69 23.30
C VAL A 116 -1.96 -0.32 22.47
N ASP A 117 -2.55 -1.50 22.28
CA ASP A 117 -1.89 -2.62 21.60
C ASP A 117 -2.82 -3.40 20.63
N PHE A 118 -4.05 -2.93 20.39
CA PHE A 118 -5.05 -3.63 19.57
C PHE A 118 -4.67 -3.75 18.08
N TYR A 119 -3.61 -3.06 17.66
CA TYR A 119 -3.07 -3.06 16.31
C TYR A 119 -1.62 -3.59 16.26
N PHE A 120 -1.16 -4.22 17.34
CA PHE A 120 0.16 -4.84 17.42
C PHE A 120 0.10 -6.30 16.99
N ALA A 121 1.22 -6.80 16.48
CA ALA A 121 1.37 -8.23 16.32
C ALA A 121 1.48 -8.89 17.70
N LYS A 122 0.69 -9.94 17.90
CA LYS A 122 0.59 -10.71 19.14
C LYS A 122 0.77 -12.18 18.81
N ASP A 123 1.09 -13.00 19.81
CA ASP A 123 1.13 -14.45 19.67
C ASP A 123 -0.29 -15.02 19.63
N ILE A 124 -0.97 -14.78 18.50
CA ILE A 124 -2.34 -15.22 18.19
C ILE A 124 -2.37 -15.73 16.74
N PRO A 125 -3.38 -16.52 16.36
CA PRO A 125 -3.58 -16.88 14.95
C PRO A 125 -3.75 -15.62 14.08
N HIS A 126 -3.03 -15.60 12.95
CA HIS A 126 -3.06 -14.50 12.00
C HIS A 126 -3.74 -14.88 10.69
N GLY A 127 -4.56 -13.97 10.18
CA GLY A 127 -5.12 -14.06 8.84
C GLY A 127 -4.10 -13.81 7.72
N THR A 128 -4.53 -14.05 6.49
CA THR A 128 -3.71 -13.88 5.29
C THR A 128 -4.07 -12.58 4.60
N VAL A 129 -3.07 -11.84 4.08
CA VAL A 129 -3.31 -10.69 3.20
C VAL A 129 -2.91 -11.04 1.78
N SER A 130 -3.84 -11.00 0.84
CA SER A 130 -3.61 -11.40 -0.55
C SER A 130 -3.60 -10.21 -1.49
N ILE A 131 -2.55 -10.06 -2.30
CA ILE A 131 -2.44 -9.09 -3.39
C ILE A 131 -3.07 -9.72 -4.63
N CYS A 132 -4.11 -9.08 -5.15
CA CYS A 132 -4.96 -9.59 -6.21
C CYS A 132 -5.01 -8.61 -7.38
N LYS A 133 -4.77 -9.10 -8.60
CA LYS A 133 -4.82 -8.29 -9.82
C LYS A 133 -6.11 -8.54 -10.60
N TYR A 134 -6.72 -7.47 -11.10
CA TYR A 134 -7.92 -7.52 -11.92
C TYR A 134 -7.90 -6.42 -12.99
N VAL A 135 -8.56 -6.66 -14.13
CA VAL A 135 -8.65 -5.68 -15.22
C VAL A 135 -9.81 -4.73 -14.95
N SER A 136 -9.53 -3.43 -14.87
CA SER A 136 -10.56 -2.40 -14.75
C SER A 136 -11.17 -2.08 -16.11
N LYS A 137 -12.50 -2.26 -16.23
CA LYS A 137 -13.30 -1.76 -17.36
C LYS A 137 -13.48 -0.25 -17.35
N VAL A 138 -13.20 0.41 -16.22
CA VAL A 138 -13.42 1.85 -16.06
C VAL A 138 -12.22 2.62 -16.58
N SER A 139 -11.02 2.30 -16.10
CA SER A 139 -9.77 2.97 -16.49
C SER A 139 -9.02 2.25 -17.62
N SER A 140 -9.39 1.02 -17.98
CA SER A 140 -8.62 0.15 -18.90
C SER A 140 -7.20 -0.16 -18.42
N HIS A 141 -6.99 -0.13 -17.10
CA HIS A 141 -5.73 -0.50 -16.44
C HIS A 141 -5.86 -1.89 -15.81
N LEU A 142 -4.72 -2.57 -15.63
CA LEU A 142 -4.63 -3.64 -14.65
C LEU A 142 -4.52 -2.95 -13.28
N LYS A 143 -5.32 -3.38 -12.30
CA LYS A 143 -5.34 -2.80 -10.97
C LYS A 143 -5.15 -3.87 -9.91
N GLU A 144 -4.73 -3.43 -8.73
CA GLU A 144 -4.55 -4.28 -7.56
C GLU A 144 -5.54 -3.95 -6.44
N CYS A 145 -5.90 -4.99 -5.69
CA CYS A 145 -6.51 -4.87 -4.37
C CYS A 145 -5.80 -5.80 -3.37
N TYR A 146 -5.79 -5.38 -2.12
CA TYR A 146 -5.34 -6.15 -0.96
C TYR A 146 -6.57 -6.76 -0.29
N VAL A 147 -6.53 -8.05 -0.02
CA VAL A 147 -7.66 -8.80 0.54
C VAL A 147 -7.21 -9.54 1.79
N TYR A 148 -7.73 -9.13 2.95
CA TYR A 148 -7.55 -9.88 4.19
C TYR A 148 -8.58 -11.00 4.28
N THR A 149 -8.12 -12.21 4.58
CA THR A 149 -8.94 -13.37 4.95
C THR A 149 -8.64 -13.77 6.40
N PRO A 150 -9.66 -14.14 7.20
CA PRO A 150 -9.48 -14.48 8.60
C PRO A 150 -8.70 -15.78 8.77
N TYR A 151 -7.98 -15.96 9.88
CA TYR A 151 -7.28 -17.21 10.15
C TYR A 151 -8.21 -18.44 10.07
N GLY A 152 -7.69 -19.54 9.51
CA GLY A 152 -8.45 -20.75 9.20
C GLY A 152 -9.14 -20.71 7.83
N TYR A 153 -8.99 -19.64 7.05
CA TYR A 153 -9.60 -19.52 5.73
C TYR A 153 -9.09 -20.62 4.81
N GLU A 154 -7.78 -20.76 4.64
CA GLU A 154 -7.15 -21.69 3.68
C GLU A 154 -7.49 -23.16 3.95
N GLU A 155 -7.72 -23.53 5.21
CA GLU A 155 -8.02 -24.91 5.62
C GLU A 155 -9.51 -25.26 5.61
N GLY A 156 -10.40 -24.26 5.49
CA GLY A 156 -11.85 -24.43 5.63
C GLY A 156 -12.67 -24.19 4.37
N ASP A 157 -13.94 -24.58 4.40
CA ASP A 157 -14.95 -24.36 3.35
C ASP A 157 -15.97 -23.27 3.70
N GLU A 158 -15.81 -22.62 4.86
CA GLU A 158 -16.67 -21.54 5.33
C GLU A 158 -16.68 -20.35 4.36
N ARG A 159 -17.85 -19.71 4.24
CA ARG A 159 -18.05 -18.50 3.44
C ARG A 159 -18.25 -17.29 4.35
N TYR A 160 -17.68 -16.16 3.96
CA TYR A 160 -17.54 -14.99 4.83
C TYR A 160 -18.25 -13.75 4.26
N PRO A 161 -18.82 -12.88 5.10
CA PRO A 161 -19.24 -11.55 4.66
C PRO A 161 -18.03 -10.68 4.29
N VAL A 162 -18.26 -9.56 3.58
CA VAL A 162 -17.20 -8.71 3.03
C VAL A 162 -17.36 -7.26 3.45
N LEU A 163 -16.28 -6.69 4.00
CA LEU A 163 -16.12 -5.25 4.21
C LEU A 163 -15.22 -4.67 3.11
N TYR A 164 -15.72 -3.69 2.35
CA TYR A 164 -14.93 -2.89 1.42
C TYR A 164 -14.43 -1.64 2.14
N LEU A 165 -13.12 -1.50 2.29
CA LEU A 165 -12.48 -0.48 3.14
C LEU A 165 -11.59 0.47 2.32
N GLN A 166 -11.98 1.75 2.24
CA GLN A 166 -11.36 2.75 1.36
C GLN A 166 -10.44 3.74 2.07
N HIS A 167 -9.37 4.13 1.39
CA HIS A 167 -8.36 5.06 1.88
C HIS A 167 -8.70 6.53 1.58
N GLY A 168 -7.91 7.46 2.12
CA GLY A 168 -8.06 8.90 1.92
C GLY A 168 -7.33 9.45 0.69
N VAL A 169 -7.36 10.77 0.53
CA VAL A 169 -6.64 11.46 -0.55
C VAL A 169 -5.12 11.34 -0.37
N GLY A 170 -4.39 11.08 -1.46
CA GLY A 170 -2.94 10.85 -1.45
C GLY A 170 -2.50 9.45 -1.00
N GLU A 171 -3.43 8.57 -0.61
CA GLU A 171 -3.16 7.21 -0.16
C GLU A 171 -3.47 6.18 -1.28
N ASN A 172 -3.38 4.87 -1.00
CA ASN A 172 -3.70 3.82 -1.98
C ASN A 172 -4.16 2.50 -1.32
N GLU A 173 -4.27 1.41 -2.10
CA GLU A 173 -4.68 0.07 -1.67
C GLU A 173 -3.85 -0.52 -0.53
N THR A 174 -2.62 -0.04 -0.35
CA THR A 174 -1.69 -0.54 0.66
C THR A 174 -1.88 0.13 2.02
N GLY A 175 -2.53 1.31 2.05
CA GLY A 175 -2.61 2.20 3.20
C GLY A 175 -3.16 1.54 4.47
N TRP A 176 -4.27 0.82 4.32
CA TRP A 176 -4.94 0.16 5.45
C TRP A 176 -4.13 -1.01 6.03
N ILE A 177 -3.22 -1.62 5.27
CA ILE A 177 -2.34 -2.67 5.78
C ILE A 177 -1.13 -2.04 6.49
N TRP A 178 -0.41 -1.13 5.83
CA TRP A 178 0.86 -0.65 6.36
C TRP A 178 0.70 0.39 7.46
N GLN A 179 -0.07 1.45 7.20
CA GLN A 179 -0.37 2.51 8.15
C GLN A 179 -1.61 2.19 8.98
N GLY A 180 -2.63 1.56 8.40
CA GLY A 180 -3.88 1.26 9.09
C GLY A 180 -3.83 0.01 9.97
N LYS A 181 -2.86 -0.90 9.77
CA LYS A 181 -2.74 -2.17 10.51
C LYS A 181 -4.02 -3.01 10.54
N ALA A 182 -4.85 -2.91 9.50
CA ALA A 182 -6.18 -3.50 9.48
C ALA A 182 -6.13 -5.01 9.74
N ASN A 183 -5.17 -5.74 9.16
CA ASN A 183 -5.00 -7.17 9.41
C ASN A 183 -4.78 -7.51 10.89
N LEU A 184 -3.94 -6.74 11.61
CA LEU A 184 -3.64 -6.97 13.03
C LEU A 184 -4.83 -6.59 13.92
N ILE A 185 -5.56 -5.53 13.56
CA ILE A 185 -6.81 -5.15 14.22
C ILE A 185 -7.85 -6.26 14.08
N MET A 186 -8.01 -6.79 12.86
CA MET A 186 -8.92 -7.90 12.59
C MET A 186 -8.52 -9.15 13.36
N ASP A 187 -7.23 -9.53 13.36
CA ASP A 187 -6.73 -10.69 14.10
C ASP A 187 -7.04 -10.57 15.60
N CYS A 188 -6.75 -9.42 16.21
CA CYS A 188 -7.05 -9.17 17.62
C CYS A 188 -8.55 -9.30 17.91
N LEU A 189 -9.40 -8.64 17.12
CA LEU A 189 -10.86 -8.66 17.33
C LEU A 189 -11.46 -10.06 17.15
N ILE A 190 -10.98 -10.83 16.16
CA ILE A 190 -11.46 -12.19 15.92
C ILE A 190 -10.98 -13.12 17.05
N ALA A 191 -9.70 -13.04 17.46
CA ALA A 191 -9.16 -13.84 18.55
C ALA A 191 -9.87 -13.54 19.89
N GLU A 192 -10.30 -12.30 20.11
CA GLU A 192 -11.08 -11.87 21.27
C GLU A 192 -12.58 -12.20 21.17
N GLY A 193 -13.05 -12.76 20.04
CA GLY A 193 -14.46 -13.07 19.79
C GLY A 193 -15.36 -11.83 19.69
N LYS A 194 -14.78 -10.66 19.39
CA LYS A 194 -15.49 -9.38 19.35
C LYS A 194 -16.14 -9.07 18.02
N CYS A 195 -15.73 -9.70 16.92
CA CYS A 195 -16.36 -9.52 15.61
C CYS A 195 -16.59 -10.86 14.89
N GLU A 196 -17.49 -10.83 13.91
CA GLU A 196 -17.64 -11.94 12.97
C GLU A 196 -16.38 -12.08 12.11
N LYS A 197 -16.00 -13.33 11.80
CA LYS A 197 -14.97 -13.56 10.77
C LYS A 197 -15.47 -13.00 9.44
N MET A 198 -14.66 -12.17 8.78
CA MET A 198 -15.03 -11.50 7.53
C MET A 198 -13.82 -11.29 6.63
N ILE A 199 -14.08 -11.13 5.34
CA ILE A 199 -13.10 -10.69 4.35
C ILE A 199 -13.05 -9.16 4.36
N VAL A 200 -11.86 -8.56 4.31
CA VAL A 200 -11.71 -7.10 4.16
C VAL A 200 -10.98 -6.81 2.85
N VAL A 201 -11.59 -6.00 1.98
CA VAL A 201 -11.07 -5.67 0.66
C VAL A 201 -10.64 -4.20 0.64
N MET A 202 -9.37 -3.96 0.36
CA MET A 202 -8.75 -2.63 0.29
C MET A 202 -8.25 -2.42 -1.14
N SER A 203 -8.68 -1.35 -1.79
CA SER A 203 -8.39 -1.07 -3.20
C SER A 203 -8.05 0.40 -3.38
N SER A 204 -7.43 0.75 -4.52
CA SER A 204 -7.22 2.15 -4.86
C SER A 204 -8.54 2.79 -5.26
N GLY A 205 -8.93 3.83 -4.51
CA GLY A 205 -10.08 4.69 -4.78
C GLY A 205 -9.94 5.54 -6.05
N TYR A 206 -8.84 5.42 -6.79
CA TYR A 206 -8.53 6.16 -8.01
C TYR A 206 -8.92 5.37 -9.27
N ALA A 207 -9.85 5.91 -10.05
CA ALA A 207 -10.40 5.27 -11.24
C ALA A 207 -10.46 6.26 -12.41
N PHE A 208 -9.35 6.96 -12.65
CA PHE A 208 -9.22 7.95 -13.72
C PHE A 208 -9.31 7.30 -15.11
N LYS A 209 -9.99 7.97 -16.03
CA LYS A 209 -9.87 7.68 -17.47
C LYS A 209 -8.77 8.54 -18.10
N ASP A 210 -8.14 8.02 -19.14
CA ASP A 210 -7.16 8.80 -19.92
C ASP A 210 -7.77 10.13 -20.39
N GLY A 211 -7.07 11.24 -20.16
CA GLY A 211 -7.50 12.58 -20.57
C GLY A 211 -8.66 13.17 -19.75
N GLU A 212 -9.18 12.44 -18.75
CA GLU A 212 -10.23 12.95 -17.86
C GLU A 212 -9.69 14.08 -16.97
N LYS A 213 -10.53 15.09 -16.76
CA LYS A 213 -10.30 16.22 -15.84
C LYS A 213 -11.28 16.14 -14.67
N PRO A 214 -11.04 15.22 -13.71
CA PRO A 214 -11.96 14.97 -12.61
C PRO A 214 -12.06 16.18 -11.69
N VAL A 215 -13.24 16.36 -11.12
CA VAL A 215 -13.54 17.38 -10.11
C VAL A 215 -14.02 16.67 -8.86
N PHE A 216 -13.39 17.00 -7.74
CA PHE A 216 -13.61 16.43 -6.40
C PHE A 216 -13.29 14.93 -6.29
N TYR A 217 -14.07 14.08 -6.96
CA TYR A 217 -13.86 12.63 -6.97
C TYR A 217 -12.83 12.21 -8.02
N PRO A 218 -11.91 11.29 -7.68
CA PRO A 218 -10.82 10.92 -8.57
C PRO A 218 -11.21 9.83 -9.58
N GLY A 219 -12.13 10.19 -10.48
CA GLY A 219 -12.74 9.27 -11.45
C GLY A 219 -13.96 8.53 -10.88
N ASN A 220 -14.41 7.50 -11.58
CA ASN A 220 -15.64 6.78 -11.27
C ASN A 220 -15.39 5.51 -10.46
N PHE A 221 -15.12 5.68 -9.16
CA PHE A 221 -14.88 4.56 -8.26
C PHE A 221 -16.13 3.72 -7.97
N GLU A 222 -17.34 4.30 -8.04
CA GLU A 222 -18.60 3.57 -7.90
C GLU A 222 -18.70 2.43 -8.92
N SER A 223 -18.49 2.74 -10.20
CA SER A 223 -18.48 1.74 -11.27
C SER A 223 -17.32 0.77 -11.14
N GLU A 224 -16.17 1.22 -10.66
CA GLU A 224 -15.00 0.38 -10.43
C GLU A 224 -15.28 -0.69 -9.37
N LEU A 225 -15.89 -0.28 -8.25
CA LEU A 225 -16.28 -1.17 -7.16
C LEU A 225 -17.35 -2.17 -7.60
N ILE A 226 -18.45 -1.69 -8.18
CA ILE A 226 -19.63 -2.50 -8.49
C ILE A 226 -19.39 -3.46 -9.66
N HIS A 227 -18.68 -3.03 -10.70
CA HIS A 227 -18.56 -3.82 -11.94
C HIS A 227 -17.24 -4.59 -12.09
N ASN A 228 -16.22 -4.27 -11.29
CA ASN A 228 -14.93 -4.96 -11.36
C ASN A 228 -14.56 -5.62 -10.02
N ILE A 229 -14.50 -4.85 -8.93
CA ILE A 229 -13.98 -5.36 -7.65
C ILE A 229 -14.94 -6.37 -7.01
N ILE A 230 -16.22 -6.03 -6.79
CA ILE A 230 -17.17 -6.95 -6.16
C ILE A 230 -17.27 -8.27 -6.95
N PRO A 231 -17.46 -8.26 -8.29
CA PRO A 231 -17.45 -9.49 -9.08
C PRO A 231 -16.14 -10.28 -8.99
N TYR A 232 -14.98 -9.61 -8.94
CA TYR A 232 -13.70 -10.31 -8.77
C TYR A 232 -13.66 -11.03 -7.42
N ILE A 233 -14.04 -10.34 -6.34
CA ILE A 233 -14.01 -10.89 -4.98
C ILE A 233 -14.96 -12.08 -4.85
N GLU A 234 -16.20 -11.95 -5.33
CA GLU A 234 -17.19 -13.03 -5.26
C GLU A 234 -16.86 -14.27 -6.11
N ASN A 235 -16.03 -14.12 -7.15
CA ASN A 235 -15.62 -15.23 -8.02
C ASN A 235 -14.33 -15.92 -7.57
N ASN A 236 -13.49 -15.25 -6.76
CA ASN A 236 -12.18 -15.75 -6.37
C ASN A 236 -12.06 -16.04 -4.86
N PHE A 237 -13.07 -15.67 -4.07
CA PHE A 237 -13.10 -15.91 -2.62
C PHE A 237 -14.43 -16.55 -2.19
N ARG A 238 -14.38 -17.34 -1.12
CA ARG A 238 -15.54 -17.87 -0.39
C ARG A 238 -16.32 -16.76 0.32
N VAL A 239 -17.16 -16.06 -0.43
CA VAL A 239 -17.96 -14.91 0.02
C VAL A 239 -19.41 -15.31 0.24
N ARG A 240 -20.05 -14.90 1.33
CA ARG A 240 -21.53 -14.86 1.45
C ARG A 240 -22.03 -13.66 0.65
N LYS A 241 -22.84 -13.89 -0.37
CA LYS A 241 -23.25 -12.84 -1.32
C LYS A 241 -24.50 -12.12 -0.85
N GLY A 242 -24.70 -10.90 -1.35
CA GLY A 242 -25.90 -10.12 -1.12
C GLY A 242 -25.72 -9.03 -0.06
N ARG A 243 -26.65 -8.08 -0.07
CA ARG A 243 -26.70 -6.89 0.79
C ARG A 243 -26.31 -7.13 2.24
N ASP A 244 -26.93 -8.11 2.88
CA ASP A 244 -26.80 -8.32 4.33
C ASP A 244 -25.40 -8.82 4.73
N TYR A 245 -24.58 -9.20 3.75
CA TYR A 245 -23.20 -9.66 3.91
C TYR A 245 -22.19 -8.72 3.25
N ARG A 246 -22.60 -7.49 2.91
CA ARG A 246 -21.76 -6.50 2.26
C ARG A 246 -21.79 -5.16 3.00
N ALA A 247 -20.64 -4.72 3.50
CA ALA A 247 -20.47 -3.42 4.14
C ALA A 247 -19.42 -2.58 3.41
N MET A 248 -19.50 -1.26 3.55
CA MET A 248 -18.48 -0.34 3.04
C MET A 248 -18.07 0.65 4.12
N ALA A 249 -16.78 0.95 4.21
CA ALA A 249 -16.26 2.01 5.07
C ALA A 249 -15.09 2.72 4.43
N GLY A 250 -14.77 3.91 4.90
CA GLY A 250 -13.56 4.60 4.46
C GLY A 250 -13.23 5.84 5.27
N LEU A 251 -12.01 6.33 5.07
CA LEU A 251 -11.49 7.53 5.74
C LEU A 251 -11.41 8.73 4.79
N SER A 252 -11.71 9.94 5.26
CA SER A 252 -11.55 11.19 4.50
C SER A 252 -12.23 11.13 3.12
N LEU A 253 -11.50 11.24 2.01
CA LEU A 253 -12.04 11.00 0.66
C LEU A 253 -12.77 9.65 0.54
N GLY A 254 -12.22 8.58 1.13
CA GLY A 254 -12.85 7.26 1.15
C GLY A 254 -14.15 7.23 1.96
N SER A 255 -14.33 8.12 2.93
CA SER A 255 -15.59 8.29 3.65
C SER A 255 -16.64 8.96 2.77
N ALA A 256 -16.26 10.00 2.01
CA ALA A 256 -17.11 10.61 1.00
C ALA A 256 -17.50 9.62 -0.11
N GLN A 257 -16.56 8.81 -0.62
CA GLN A 257 -16.84 7.74 -1.58
C GLN A 257 -17.78 6.68 -0.99
N THR A 258 -17.56 6.27 0.25
CA THR A 258 -18.44 5.33 0.96
C THR A 258 -19.86 5.86 1.04
N THR A 259 -20.03 7.08 1.54
CA THR A 259 -21.36 7.68 1.69
C THR A 259 -22.06 7.84 0.36
N ASP A 260 -21.38 8.36 -0.67
CA ASP A 260 -21.97 8.54 -2.01
C ASP A 260 -22.42 7.21 -2.63
N ILE A 261 -21.54 6.19 -2.60
CA ILE A 261 -21.82 4.87 -3.19
C ILE A 261 -22.94 4.17 -2.42
N VAL A 262 -22.88 4.13 -1.08
CA VAL A 262 -23.90 3.46 -0.27
C VAL A 262 -25.25 4.18 -0.41
N ALA A 263 -25.29 5.52 -0.37
CA ALA A 263 -26.54 6.28 -0.52
C ALA A 263 -27.23 6.03 -1.88
N LYS A 264 -26.47 5.79 -2.94
CA LYS A 264 -27.01 5.41 -4.26
C LYS A 264 -27.40 3.93 -4.35
N ASN A 265 -26.80 3.07 -3.54
CA ASN A 265 -26.85 1.61 -3.68
C ASN A 265 -27.22 0.90 -2.36
N MET A 266 -28.15 1.42 -1.55
CA MET A 266 -28.54 0.83 -0.26
C MET A 266 -29.10 -0.61 -0.35
N LYS A 267 -29.48 -1.06 -1.55
CA LYS A 267 -29.87 -2.45 -1.82
C LYS A 267 -28.68 -3.40 -1.96
N LEU A 268 -27.46 -2.87 -2.12
CA LEU A 268 -26.23 -3.65 -2.23
C LEU A 268 -25.40 -3.68 -0.95
N PHE A 269 -25.61 -2.73 -0.03
CA PHE A 269 -24.84 -2.62 1.21
C PHE A 269 -25.75 -2.55 2.43
N SER A 270 -25.40 -3.27 3.49
CA SER A 270 -26.12 -3.24 4.77
C SER A 270 -25.56 -2.20 5.74
N ALA A 271 -24.30 -1.77 5.59
CA ALA A 271 -23.65 -0.87 6.55
C ALA A 271 -22.68 0.11 5.88
N ALA A 272 -22.56 1.29 6.51
CA ALA A 272 -21.65 2.36 6.12
C ALA A 272 -20.79 2.83 7.32
N GLY A 273 -19.46 2.84 7.15
CA GLY A 273 -18.51 3.44 8.08
C GLY A 273 -17.88 4.71 7.50
N VAL A 274 -18.08 5.84 8.17
CA VAL A 274 -17.68 7.17 7.69
C VAL A 274 -16.64 7.75 8.66
N PHE A 275 -15.35 7.61 8.35
CA PHE A 275 -14.25 8.02 9.22
C PHE A 275 -13.66 9.36 8.78
N SER A 276 -13.60 10.34 9.68
CA SER A 276 -13.07 11.69 9.46
C SER A 276 -13.53 12.34 8.15
N GLY A 277 -14.85 12.34 7.92
CA GLY A 277 -15.47 13.10 6.84
C GLY A 277 -16.98 12.98 6.90
N VAL A 278 -17.71 13.95 6.36
CA VAL A 278 -19.18 13.92 6.30
C VAL A 278 -19.62 14.55 4.99
N ALA A 279 -20.19 13.75 4.09
CA ALA A 279 -20.88 14.23 2.90
C ALA A 279 -22.35 14.50 3.24
N ILE A 280 -22.65 15.73 3.69
CA ILE A 280 -23.96 16.07 4.30
C ILE A 280 -25.14 15.69 3.39
N HIS A 281 -25.08 16.06 2.11
CA HIS A 281 -26.16 15.76 1.15
C HIS A 281 -26.38 14.26 0.95
N GLU A 282 -25.31 13.47 0.99
CA GLU A 282 -25.39 12.04 0.72
C GLU A 282 -25.89 11.31 1.96
N MET A 283 -25.55 11.81 3.16
CA MET A 283 -26.15 11.35 4.42
C MET A 283 -27.63 11.73 4.52
N GLU A 284 -28.05 12.91 4.06
CA GLU A 284 -29.47 13.27 3.95
C GLU A 284 -30.24 12.28 3.08
N ARG A 285 -29.66 11.86 1.93
CA ARG A 285 -30.27 10.83 1.08
C ARG A 285 -30.44 9.50 1.78
N ILE A 286 -29.54 9.12 2.70
CA ILE A 286 -29.68 7.93 3.55
C ILE A 286 -30.81 8.15 4.57
N CYS A 287 -30.90 9.32 5.20
CA CYS A 287 -32.00 9.65 6.12
C CYS A 287 -33.36 9.55 5.44
N ASP A 288 -33.49 10.12 4.24
CA ASP A 288 -34.76 10.29 3.53
C ASP A 288 -35.24 9.02 2.79
N SER A 289 -34.41 7.99 2.68
CA SER A 289 -34.76 6.76 1.96
C SER A 289 -35.72 5.86 2.74
N ASP A 290 -36.54 5.08 2.04
CA ASP A 290 -37.29 3.97 2.67
C ASP A 290 -36.39 2.77 2.99
N GLU A 291 -35.25 2.64 2.30
CA GLU A 291 -34.25 1.62 2.59
C GLU A 291 -33.48 1.99 3.88
N GLN A 292 -33.26 1.01 4.75
CA GLN A 292 -32.60 1.22 6.04
C GLN A 292 -31.33 0.39 6.15
N LEU A 293 -30.20 1.06 6.34
CA LEU A 293 -28.93 0.43 6.70
C LEU A 293 -29.01 -0.14 8.13
N ASP A 294 -28.35 -1.27 8.34
CA ASP A 294 -28.22 -1.90 9.66
C ASP A 294 -27.33 -1.08 10.58
N VAL A 295 -26.26 -0.49 10.03
CA VAL A 295 -25.30 0.34 10.76
C VAL A 295 -24.89 1.54 9.91
N VAL A 296 -24.98 2.72 10.49
CA VAL A 296 -24.29 3.93 10.03
C VAL A 296 -23.39 4.36 11.16
N PHE A 297 -22.08 4.32 10.95
CA PHE A 297 -21.08 4.71 11.94
C PHE A 297 -20.31 5.92 11.44
N MET A 298 -20.24 6.97 12.25
CA MET A 298 -19.48 8.18 11.98
C MET A 298 -18.39 8.35 13.04
N SER A 299 -17.21 8.82 12.63
CA SER A 299 -16.19 9.16 13.61
C SER A 299 -15.25 10.27 13.13
N CYS A 300 -14.60 10.93 14.07
CA CYS A 300 -13.54 11.91 13.78
C CYS A 300 -12.57 12.08 14.97
N GLY A 301 -11.52 12.85 14.75
CA GLY A 301 -10.61 13.35 15.75
C GLY A 301 -11.17 14.54 16.53
N THR A 302 -10.75 14.71 17.79
CA THR A 302 -11.15 15.85 18.64
C THR A 302 -10.79 17.21 18.05
N TYR A 303 -9.76 17.27 17.21
CA TYR A 303 -9.29 18.50 16.57
C TYR A 303 -9.88 18.72 15.16
N GLU A 304 -10.85 17.92 14.75
CA GLU A 304 -11.54 18.03 13.45
C GLU A 304 -12.89 18.77 13.60
N GLU A 305 -12.86 20.03 14.06
CA GLU A 305 -14.05 20.78 14.48
C GLU A 305 -15.18 20.81 13.44
N GLN A 306 -14.86 21.11 12.18
CA GLN A 306 -15.86 21.18 11.10
C GLN A 306 -16.53 19.82 10.82
N ILE A 307 -15.77 18.73 10.95
CA ILE A 307 -16.31 17.37 10.75
C ILE A 307 -17.20 17.01 11.93
N ARG A 308 -16.80 17.36 13.16
CA ARG A 308 -17.61 17.14 14.36
C ARG A 308 -18.95 17.89 14.30
N GLU A 309 -18.94 19.16 13.91
CA GLU A 309 -20.17 19.92 13.68
C GLU A 309 -21.05 19.29 12.58
N GLY A 310 -20.44 18.79 11.50
CA GLY A 310 -21.15 18.06 10.46
C GLY A 310 -21.78 16.75 10.95
N MET A 311 -21.08 16.00 11.81
CA MET A 311 -21.60 14.77 12.43
C MET A 311 -22.81 15.07 13.32
N GLU A 312 -22.72 16.09 14.19
CA GLU A 312 -23.82 16.52 15.06
C GLU A 312 -25.08 16.91 14.25
N GLN A 313 -24.89 17.60 13.11
CA GLN A 313 -25.99 17.95 12.21
C GLN A 313 -26.64 16.71 11.58
N ILE A 314 -25.86 15.71 11.19
CA ILE A 314 -26.37 14.48 10.59
C ILE A 314 -27.04 13.59 11.63
N GLU A 315 -26.49 13.47 12.83
CA GLU A 315 -27.14 12.77 13.96
C GLU A 315 -28.55 13.28 14.18
N GLN A 316 -28.73 14.60 14.23
CA GLN A 316 -30.06 15.19 14.41
C GLN A 316 -31.02 14.85 13.25
N LYS A 317 -30.50 14.72 12.01
CA LYS A 317 -31.32 14.32 10.86
C LYS A 317 -31.71 12.85 10.91
N PHE A 318 -30.82 11.97 11.34
CA PHE A 318 -31.15 10.56 11.59
C PHE A 318 -32.25 10.45 12.64
N GLU A 319 -32.12 11.15 13.76
CA GLU A 319 -33.14 11.18 14.82
C GLU A 319 -34.49 11.66 14.30
N ASN A 320 -34.51 12.77 13.55
CA ASN A 320 -35.75 13.32 12.97
C ASN A 320 -36.41 12.37 11.96
N ALA A 321 -35.61 11.56 11.25
CA ALA A 321 -36.10 10.53 10.33
C ALA A 321 -36.52 9.23 11.05
N GLY A 322 -36.37 9.14 12.38
CA GLY A 322 -36.63 7.91 13.14
C GLY A 322 -35.61 6.81 12.87
N LYS A 323 -34.42 7.16 12.39
CA LYS A 323 -33.29 6.25 12.11
C LYS A 323 -32.18 6.46 13.13
N TYR A 324 -31.25 5.51 13.20
CA TYR A 324 -30.15 5.54 14.14
C TYR A 324 -28.79 5.54 13.44
N CYS A 325 -27.85 6.31 13.97
CA CYS A 325 -26.44 6.27 13.62
C CYS A 325 -25.60 6.26 14.91
N ILE A 326 -24.37 5.78 14.82
CA ILE A 326 -23.41 5.72 15.92
C ILE A 326 -22.30 6.72 15.64
N SER A 327 -21.99 7.58 16.61
CA SER A 327 -20.90 8.54 16.49
C SER A 327 -19.83 8.34 17.55
N LYS A 328 -18.57 8.47 17.14
CA LYS A 328 -17.40 8.36 18.01
C LYS A 328 -16.39 9.47 17.73
N VAL A 329 -15.91 10.12 18.78
CA VAL A 329 -14.83 11.11 18.68
C VAL A 329 -13.62 10.56 19.43
N TYR A 330 -12.48 10.50 18.76
CA TYR A 330 -11.22 10.03 19.33
C TYR A 330 -10.24 11.20 19.48
N GLU A 331 -9.37 11.16 20.48
CA GLU A 331 -8.29 12.13 20.58
C GLU A 331 -7.40 12.05 19.32
N GLY A 332 -7.21 13.18 18.64
CA GLY A 332 -6.39 13.23 17.42
C GLY A 332 -6.80 14.29 16.40
N TYR A 333 -5.93 14.46 15.41
CA TYR A 333 -6.19 15.21 14.17
C TYR A 333 -6.66 14.24 13.06
N HIS A 334 -6.64 14.71 11.81
CA HIS A 334 -6.92 13.92 10.61
C HIS A 334 -5.79 12.93 10.29
N GLU A 335 -5.55 11.96 11.18
CA GLU A 335 -4.37 11.10 11.19
C GLU A 335 -4.72 9.61 11.43
N TRP A 336 -3.82 8.70 11.02
CA TRP A 336 -4.06 7.25 11.00
C TRP A 336 -4.47 6.63 12.34
N HIS A 337 -4.01 7.17 13.47
CA HIS A 337 -4.38 6.62 14.78
C HIS A 337 -5.87 6.81 15.09
N VAL A 338 -6.51 7.88 14.59
CA VAL A 338 -7.96 8.09 14.68
C VAL A 338 -8.67 7.01 13.87
N TRP A 339 -8.23 6.78 12.63
CA TRP A 339 -8.86 5.80 11.73
C TRP A 339 -8.68 4.35 12.17
N ARG A 340 -7.55 4.02 12.83
CA ARG A 340 -7.36 2.72 13.51
C ARG A 340 -8.42 2.50 14.59
N LYS A 341 -8.66 3.50 15.44
CA LYS A 341 -9.70 3.45 16.50
C LYS A 341 -11.10 3.38 15.89
N SER A 342 -11.37 4.13 14.82
CA SER A 342 -12.62 4.05 14.05
C SER A 342 -12.88 2.65 13.50
N LEU A 343 -11.89 2.01 12.87
CA LEU A 343 -12.03 0.64 12.35
C LEU A 343 -12.27 -0.36 13.49
N TYR A 344 -11.50 -0.23 14.58
CA TYR A 344 -11.60 -1.10 15.75
C TYR A 344 -13.01 -1.09 16.39
N ASP A 345 -13.65 0.07 16.49
CA ASP A 345 -15.02 0.19 17.03
C ASP A 345 -16.12 -0.12 16.00
N PHE A 346 -15.86 0.05 14.70
CA PHE A 346 -16.85 -0.19 13.64
C PHE A 346 -17.05 -1.68 13.33
N VAL A 347 -15.95 -2.42 13.17
CA VAL A 347 -15.99 -3.84 12.75
C VAL A 347 -16.87 -4.72 13.65
N PRO A 348 -16.84 -4.59 15.00
CA PRO A 348 -17.73 -5.34 15.90
C PRO A 348 -19.24 -5.12 15.67
N LEU A 349 -19.64 -4.07 14.96
CA LEU A 349 -21.04 -3.77 14.68
C LEU A 349 -21.58 -4.50 13.45
N LEU A 350 -20.69 -5.02 12.59
CA LEU A 350 -21.05 -5.57 11.30
C LEU A 350 -21.64 -6.99 11.40
N PHE A 351 -22.52 -7.30 10.44
CA PHE A 351 -23.02 -8.66 10.16
C PHE A 351 -23.67 -9.40 11.33
N ARG A 352 -24.23 -8.66 12.31
CA ARG A 352 -24.94 -9.23 13.47
C ARG A 352 -26.33 -9.77 13.15
N LYS A 353 -26.88 -9.42 11.99
CA LYS A 353 -28.15 -9.95 11.47
C LYS A 353 -27.86 -11.03 10.45
N THR A 354 -28.65 -12.09 10.46
CA THR A 354 -28.61 -13.12 9.41
C THR A 354 -29.56 -12.72 8.29
N GLY A 355 -29.05 -12.66 7.06
CA GLY A 355 -29.81 -12.32 5.86
C GLY A 355 -29.92 -13.46 4.86
N ALA A 356 -30.65 -13.25 3.77
CA ALA A 356 -30.63 -14.18 2.65
C ALA A 356 -29.39 -13.92 1.78
N GLU A 357 -28.74 -14.99 1.33
CA GLU A 357 -27.74 -14.84 0.28
C GLU A 357 -28.42 -14.63 -1.08
N THR A 358 -27.97 -13.61 -1.81
CA THR A 358 -28.52 -13.24 -3.12
C THR A 358 -27.40 -13.00 -4.12
N ASP A 359 -27.68 -13.30 -5.40
CA ASP A 359 -26.80 -12.93 -6.52
C ASP A 359 -27.30 -11.60 -7.09
N ASP A 360 -27.00 -10.51 -6.37
CA ASP A 360 -27.49 -9.15 -6.63
C ASP A 360 -26.62 -8.37 -7.62
N ILE A 361 -25.44 -8.89 -7.95
CA ILE A 361 -24.52 -8.35 -8.95
C ILE A 361 -24.20 -9.47 -9.95
N PRO A 362 -24.57 -9.33 -11.23
CA PRO A 362 -24.31 -10.36 -12.21
C PRO A 362 -22.80 -10.52 -12.42
N GLY A 363 -22.34 -11.77 -12.48
CA GLY A 363 -20.96 -12.08 -12.87
C GLY A 363 -20.70 -11.62 -14.30
N GLU A 364 -19.76 -10.69 -14.49
CA GLU A 364 -19.36 -10.24 -15.82
C GLU A 364 -18.07 -10.90 -16.31
N ARG A 365 -17.93 -11.01 -17.64
CA ARG A 365 -16.70 -11.49 -18.27
C ARG A 365 -15.53 -10.53 -18.00
N THR A 366 -14.33 -11.09 -17.89
CA THR A 366 -13.06 -10.37 -17.79
C THR A 366 -12.85 -9.48 -19.01
N ALA A 367 -12.45 -8.23 -18.77
CA ALA A 367 -12.00 -7.32 -19.81
C ALA A 367 -10.57 -7.65 -20.26
N ARG A 368 -10.21 -7.19 -21.46
CA ARG A 368 -8.85 -7.30 -21.99
C ARG A 368 -8.14 -5.96 -21.89
N ILE A 369 -6.81 -6.02 -21.80
CA ILE A 369 -5.95 -4.85 -21.71
C ILE A 369 -4.92 -4.86 -22.84
N THR A 370 -4.57 -3.67 -23.34
CA THR A 370 -3.64 -3.56 -24.47
C THR A 370 -2.22 -3.86 -24.01
N ARG A 371 -1.42 -4.46 -24.90
CA ARG A 371 0.02 -4.69 -24.64
C ARG A 371 0.77 -3.40 -24.30
N GLN A 372 0.45 -2.30 -24.97
CA GLN A 372 1.08 -1.01 -24.70
C GLN A 372 0.81 -0.53 -23.26
N ARG A 373 -0.42 -0.70 -22.76
CA ARG A 373 -0.76 -0.36 -21.38
C ARG A 373 -0.01 -1.25 -20.40
N LEU A 374 0.00 -2.56 -20.63
CA LEU A 374 0.73 -3.52 -19.80
C LEU A 374 2.23 -3.22 -19.73
N GLN A 375 2.84 -2.88 -20.87
CA GLN A 375 4.25 -2.49 -20.92
C GLN A 375 4.51 -1.21 -20.12
N ARG A 376 3.65 -0.21 -20.23
CA ARG A 376 3.75 1.00 -19.41
C ARG A 376 3.66 0.67 -17.91
N GLN A 377 2.63 -0.08 -17.51
CA GLN A 377 2.45 -0.47 -16.11
C GLN A 377 3.58 -1.37 -15.59
N THR A 378 4.21 -2.20 -16.43
CA THR A 378 5.39 -2.98 -16.06
C THR A 378 6.57 -2.09 -15.63
N MET A 379 6.75 -0.95 -16.32
CA MET A 379 7.82 0.00 -16.03
C MET A 379 7.53 0.84 -14.77
N GLU A 380 6.26 1.02 -14.43
CA GLU A 380 5.80 1.87 -13.33
C GLU A 380 5.48 1.09 -12.05
N GLU A 381 5.18 -0.23 -12.13
CA GLU A 381 4.80 -1.03 -10.97
C GLU A 381 5.91 -1.05 -9.91
N GLN A 382 5.53 -0.81 -8.65
CA GLN A 382 6.45 -0.64 -7.51
C GLN A 382 5.82 -1.10 -6.18
N ILE A 383 6.64 -1.23 -5.13
CA ILE A 383 6.20 -1.77 -3.84
C ILE A 383 5.24 -0.87 -3.08
N LEU A 384 5.33 0.43 -3.31
CA LEU A 384 4.53 1.42 -2.60
C LEU A 384 3.18 1.66 -3.27
N MET A 385 3.04 1.37 -4.57
CA MET A 385 1.80 1.52 -5.33
C MET A 385 1.92 0.77 -6.66
N PHE A 386 0.98 -0.13 -6.97
CA PHE A 386 1.09 -0.94 -8.19
C PHE A 386 0.84 -0.16 -9.48
N ASP A 387 -0.16 0.72 -9.48
CA ASP A 387 -0.56 1.55 -10.63
C ASP A 387 -0.41 3.04 -10.23
N PRO A 388 0.81 3.60 -10.25
CA PRO A 388 1.07 4.92 -9.68
C PRO A 388 0.21 6.03 -10.28
N VAL A 389 -0.30 6.90 -9.42
CA VAL A 389 -1.08 8.07 -9.83
C VAL A 389 -0.14 9.25 -10.03
N TYR A 390 0.17 9.56 -11.28
CA TYR A 390 0.93 10.76 -11.68
C TYR A 390 0.04 12.00 -11.73
N ARG A 391 -0.72 12.24 -10.65
CA ARG A 391 -1.57 13.41 -10.45
C ARG A 391 -1.49 13.84 -8.99
N GLN A 392 -1.48 15.14 -8.74
CA GLN A 392 -1.58 15.68 -7.38
C GLN A 392 -2.86 16.47 -7.21
N ILE A 393 -3.52 16.34 -6.06
CA ILE A 393 -4.71 17.14 -5.77
C ILE A 393 -4.33 18.62 -5.65
N ARG A 394 -5.15 19.46 -6.29
CA ARG A 394 -5.21 20.90 -6.07
C ARG A 394 -6.55 21.24 -5.47
N PHE A 395 -6.55 21.65 -4.20
CA PHE A 395 -7.76 22.09 -3.53
C PHE A 395 -8.25 23.40 -4.16
N GLU A 396 -9.48 23.40 -4.65
CA GLU A 396 -10.15 24.53 -5.29
C GLU A 396 -11.61 24.57 -4.84
N THR A 397 -12.27 25.71 -4.99
CA THR A 397 -13.72 25.87 -4.82
C THR A 397 -14.34 26.42 -6.09
N ASP A 398 -15.59 26.06 -6.38
CA ASP A 398 -16.35 26.66 -7.48
C ASP A 398 -16.86 28.07 -7.14
N GLU A 399 -17.56 28.71 -8.08
CA GLU A 399 -18.12 30.06 -7.91
C GLU A 399 -19.13 30.16 -6.74
N ALA A 400 -19.73 29.04 -6.33
CA ALA A 400 -20.65 28.95 -5.20
C ALA A 400 -19.93 28.61 -3.87
N GLY A 401 -18.60 28.53 -3.87
CA GLY A 401 -17.79 28.18 -2.70
C GLY A 401 -17.78 26.69 -2.36
N ARG A 402 -18.30 25.81 -3.23
CA ARG A 402 -18.34 24.36 -3.00
C ARG A 402 -16.99 23.74 -3.35
N PRO A 403 -16.54 22.69 -2.65
CA PRO A 403 -15.32 21.97 -2.98
C PRO A 403 -15.30 21.51 -4.45
N ALA A 404 -14.28 21.91 -5.18
CA ALA A 404 -14.11 21.66 -6.61
C ALA A 404 -12.65 21.28 -6.94
N GLY A 405 -12.00 20.54 -6.03
CA GLY A 405 -10.61 20.14 -6.16
C GLY A 405 -10.34 19.40 -7.48
N LYS A 406 -9.16 19.64 -8.07
CA LYS A 406 -8.74 19.06 -9.36
C LYS A 406 -7.52 18.16 -9.18
N TYR A 407 -7.28 17.28 -10.13
CA TYR A 407 -6.12 16.38 -10.14
C TYR A 407 -5.29 16.60 -11.42
N PRO A 408 -4.53 17.72 -11.53
CA PRO A 408 -3.61 17.94 -12.64
C PRO A 408 -2.54 16.84 -12.73
N ASP A 409 -2.13 16.51 -13.96
CA ASP A 409 -1.02 15.60 -14.22
C ASP A 409 0.31 16.21 -13.74
N ILE A 410 1.19 15.36 -13.22
CA ILE A 410 2.56 15.73 -12.83
C ILE A 410 3.61 15.00 -13.68
N PRO A 411 4.83 15.54 -13.81
CA PRO A 411 5.94 14.83 -14.44
C PRO A 411 6.24 13.49 -13.77
N HIS A 412 6.51 12.47 -14.57
CA HIS A 412 7.09 11.22 -14.09
C HIS A 412 8.54 11.45 -13.69
N GLY A 413 8.98 10.90 -12.56
CA GLY A 413 10.35 11.02 -12.09
C GLY A 413 11.37 10.30 -12.99
N ILE A 414 10.95 9.20 -13.63
CA ILE A 414 11.70 8.50 -14.67
C ILE A 414 10.72 8.11 -15.79
N CYS A 415 11.10 8.39 -17.05
CA CYS A 415 10.33 8.04 -18.22
C CYS A 415 11.25 7.44 -19.29
N ILE A 416 10.93 6.23 -19.76
CA ILE A 416 11.66 5.59 -20.86
C ILE A 416 11.12 6.16 -22.17
N THR A 417 11.99 6.82 -22.94
CA THR A 417 11.60 7.49 -24.19
C THR A 417 11.83 6.61 -25.41
N GLU A 418 12.88 5.79 -25.38
CA GLU A 418 13.23 4.82 -26.41
C GLU A 418 14.18 3.76 -25.83
N GLN A 419 14.47 2.70 -26.60
CA GLN A 419 15.36 1.63 -26.16
C GLN A 419 16.74 2.20 -25.77
N GLY A 420 17.12 1.99 -24.52
CA GLY A 420 18.42 2.42 -23.99
C GLY A 420 18.51 3.89 -23.58
N THR A 421 17.42 4.65 -23.64
CA THR A 421 17.35 6.06 -23.21
C THR A 421 16.20 6.28 -22.22
N ALA A 422 16.49 6.96 -21.11
CA ALA A 422 15.47 7.42 -20.17
C ALA A 422 15.66 8.89 -19.83
N VAL A 423 14.56 9.63 -19.78
CA VAL A 423 14.50 10.98 -19.21
C VAL A 423 14.23 10.86 -17.72
N VAL A 424 15.03 11.55 -16.92
CA VAL A 424 14.77 11.73 -15.49
C VAL A 424 14.25 13.13 -15.24
N CYS A 425 13.28 13.25 -14.33
CA CYS A 425 12.75 14.52 -13.84
C CYS A 425 12.75 14.52 -12.31
N PHE A 426 13.04 15.65 -11.69
CA PHE A 426 13.05 15.79 -10.23
C PHE A 426 12.57 17.19 -9.82
N GLU A 427 11.57 17.28 -8.96
CA GLU A 427 11.10 18.56 -8.41
C GLU A 427 12.00 19.00 -7.24
N ALA A 428 12.76 20.08 -7.43
CA ALA A 428 13.60 20.66 -6.38
C ALA A 428 13.85 22.16 -6.66
N PRO A 429 12.85 23.04 -6.47
CA PRO A 429 12.93 24.44 -6.89
C PRO A 429 14.07 25.20 -6.22
N GLU A 430 14.36 24.91 -4.96
CA GLU A 430 15.40 25.56 -4.16
C GLU A 430 16.79 24.92 -4.32
N ALA A 431 16.92 23.84 -5.09
CA ALA A 431 18.20 23.17 -5.27
C ALA A 431 19.20 24.03 -6.05
N VAL A 432 20.49 23.84 -5.74
CA VAL A 432 21.61 24.41 -6.49
C VAL A 432 22.08 23.42 -7.55
N SER A 433 22.00 22.13 -7.25
CA SER A 433 22.35 21.04 -8.17
C SER A 433 21.50 19.80 -7.89
N VAL A 434 21.09 19.13 -8.95
CA VAL A 434 20.49 17.80 -8.91
C VAL A 434 21.28 16.88 -9.83
N GLU A 435 21.55 15.67 -9.38
CA GLU A 435 22.33 14.68 -10.11
C GLU A 435 21.62 13.32 -10.09
N ALA A 436 21.77 12.53 -11.15
CA ALA A 436 21.25 11.17 -11.24
C ALA A 436 22.28 10.20 -11.82
N ALA A 437 22.27 8.95 -11.37
CA ALA A 437 23.16 7.90 -11.89
C ALA A 437 22.46 6.54 -11.89
N LEU A 438 22.81 5.68 -12.85
CA LEU A 438 22.62 4.24 -12.69
C LEU A 438 23.67 3.67 -11.73
N GLU A 439 23.35 2.57 -11.06
CA GLU A 439 24.33 1.87 -10.22
C GLU A 439 25.62 1.54 -10.99
N GLY A 440 26.76 1.87 -10.37
CA GLY A 440 28.09 1.66 -10.97
C GLY A 440 28.46 2.64 -12.10
N LYS A 441 27.64 3.67 -12.37
CA LYS A 441 27.93 4.73 -13.35
C LYS A 441 28.21 6.07 -12.67
N GLU A 442 28.82 6.98 -13.42
CA GLU A 442 29.05 8.35 -12.95
C GLU A 442 27.73 9.13 -12.86
N PHE A 443 27.69 10.09 -11.92
CA PHE A 443 26.54 10.98 -11.77
C PHE A 443 26.49 12.01 -12.90
N LEU A 444 25.34 12.03 -13.57
CA LEU A 444 24.97 13.07 -14.53
C LEU A 444 24.38 14.26 -13.79
N LYS A 445 24.90 15.46 -14.06
CA LYS A 445 24.28 16.72 -13.62
C LYS A 445 23.03 17.00 -14.45
N LEU A 446 21.90 17.17 -13.77
CA LEU A 446 20.65 17.57 -14.41
C LEU A 446 20.65 19.08 -14.67
N ARG A 447 19.89 19.51 -15.68
CA ARG A 447 19.65 20.92 -15.99
C ARG A 447 18.29 21.34 -15.43
N LYS A 448 18.13 22.63 -15.13
CA LYS A 448 16.79 23.17 -14.84
C LYS A 448 15.90 23.02 -16.07
N ASP A 449 14.68 22.57 -15.85
CA ASP A 449 13.67 22.46 -16.88
C ASP A 449 13.20 23.86 -17.31
N GLN A 450 13.13 24.10 -18.62
CA GLN A 450 12.78 25.42 -19.17
C GLN A 450 11.27 25.65 -19.23
N GLU A 451 10.49 24.57 -19.27
CA GLU A 451 9.03 24.62 -19.39
C GLU A 451 8.35 24.45 -18.03
N ARG A 452 8.96 23.67 -17.14
CA ARG A 452 8.41 23.29 -15.84
C ARG A 452 9.21 23.94 -14.72
N GLN A 453 8.72 25.08 -14.23
CA GLN A 453 9.36 25.82 -13.13
C GLN A 453 9.55 24.92 -11.90
N GLY A 454 10.77 24.90 -11.35
CA GLY A 454 11.12 24.12 -10.17
C GLY A 454 11.59 22.69 -10.44
N TYR A 455 11.50 22.23 -11.69
CA TYR A 455 11.95 20.90 -12.09
C TYR A 455 13.38 20.91 -12.63
N TRP A 456 14.05 19.78 -12.43
CA TRP A 456 15.34 19.43 -13.03
C TRP A 456 15.14 18.23 -13.96
N THR A 457 15.84 18.21 -15.08
CA THR A 457 15.72 17.13 -16.08
C THR A 457 17.06 16.78 -16.71
N GLY A 458 17.19 15.55 -17.19
CA GLY A 458 18.34 15.06 -17.93
C GLY A 458 18.04 13.72 -18.59
N GLU A 459 18.93 13.30 -19.50
CA GLU A 459 18.80 12.04 -20.23
C GLU A 459 19.94 11.10 -19.85
N ILE A 460 19.59 9.87 -19.51
CA ILE A 460 20.52 8.77 -19.30
C ILE A 460 20.47 7.89 -20.55
N HIS A 461 21.61 7.70 -21.20
CA HIS A 461 21.74 6.92 -22.43
C HIS A 461 22.51 5.61 -22.20
N ASN A 462 22.50 4.74 -23.21
CA ASN A 462 23.19 3.44 -23.22
C ASN A 462 22.78 2.53 -22.06
N ILE A 463 21.51 2.61 -21.67
CA ILE A 463 20.92 1.75 -20.64
C ILE A 463 20.73 0.35 -21.24
N THR A 464 21.29 -0.68 -20.61
CA THR A 464 21.09 -2.05 -21.09
C THR A 464 19.67 -2.54 -20.76
N PRO A 465 19.13 -3.55 -21.46
CA PRO A 465 17.85 -4.16 -21.10
C PRO A 465 17.79 -4.65 -19.64
N GLY A 466 16.60 -4.62 -19.05
CA GLY A 466 16.30 -5.14 -17.71
C GLY A 466 16.26 -4.10 -16.59
N TYR A 467 16.40 -4.58 -15.36
CA TYR A 467 16.34 -3.82 -14.12
C TYR A 467 17.62 -3.03 -13.85
N HIS A 468 17.47 -1.77 -13.44
CA HIS A 468 18.57 -0.91 -12.99
C HIS A 468 18.19 -0.09 -11.77
N ASN A 469 19.04 -0.11 -10.75
CA ASN A 469 18.99 0.87 -9.66
C ASN A 469 19.36 2.26 -10.17
N VAL A 470 18.62 3.27 -9.73
CA VAL A 470 18.82 4.69 -10.04
C VAL A 470 18.98 5.46 -8.75
N TYR A 471 20.03 6.27 -8.68
CA TYR A 471 20.36 7.07 -7.51
C TYR A 471 20.30 8.56 -7.84
N PHE A 472 19.70 9.33 -6.93
CA PHE A 472 19.61 10.78 -7.05
C PHE A 472 20.42 11.46 -5.95
N ARG A 473 20.97 12.63 -6.27
CA ARG A 473 21.58 13.54 -5.30
C ARG A 473 21.04 14.95 -5.47
N VAL A 474 20.77 15.60 -4.36
CA VAL A 474 20.40 17.01 -4.30
C VAL A 474 21.41 17.73 -3.42
N ASN A 475 22.10 18.71 -3.98
CA ASN A 475 23.20 19.44 -3.33
C ASN A 475 24.24 18.48 -2.69
N GLY A 476 24.53 17.36 -3.36
CA GLY A 476 25.47 16.33 -2.88
C GLY A 476 24.93 15.37 -1.82
N THR A 477 23.68 15.52 -1.37
CA THR A 477 23.01 14.60 -0.43
C THR A 477 22.25 13.53 -1.20
N ASP A 478 22.38 12.25 -0.81
CA ASP A 478 21.63 11.15 -1.40
C ASP A 478 20.12 11.31 -1.08
N VAL A 479 19.25 11.18 -2.09
CA VAL A 479 17.80 11.34 -1.93
C VAL A 479 17.03 10.26 -2.70
N MET A 480 15.79 10.01 -2.28
CA MET A 480 14.77 9.37 -3.09
C MET A 480 14.03 10.40 -3.94
N ASN A 481 13.77 10.06 -5.19
CA ASN A 481 12.81 10.74 -6.04
C ASN A 481 11.41 10.14 -5.78
N PRO A 482 10.47 10.88 -5.17
CA PRO A 482 9.14 10.35 -4.84
C PRO A 482 8.29 10.03 -6.07
N ASP A 483 8.59 10.62 -7.22
CA ASP A 483 7.83 10.47 -8.47
C ASP A 483 8.39 9.36 -9.37
N ALA A 484 9.36 8.58 -8.90
CA ALA A 484 9.97 7.47 -9.64
C ALA A 484 9.68 6.13 -8.94
N PRO A 485 9.66 5.00 -9.67
CA PRO A 485 9.46 3.68 -9.06
C PRO A 485 10.42 3.44 -7.90
N VAL A 486 9.89 2.95 -6.78
CA VAL A 486 10.59 2.71 -5.52
C VAL A 486 10.67 1.22 -5.22
N GLY A 487 11.86 0.78 -4.86
CA GLY A 487 12.12 -0.54 -4.32
C GLY A 487 13.13 -0.48 -3.19
N TYR A 488 13.72 -1.62 -2.90
CA TYR A 488 14.73 -1.79 -1.86
C TYR A 488 15.98 -2.44 -2.43
N SER A 489 17.12 -1.96 -1.97
CA SER A 489 18.41 -2.55 -2.30
C SER A 489 19.30 -2.45 -1.07
N ARG A 490 19.69 -3.61 -0.54
CA ARG A 490 20.56 -3.74 0.63
C ARG A 490 20.00 -3.02 1.87
N ASP A 491 20.52 -1.85 2.16
CA ASP A 491 20.36 -1.08 3.39
C ASP A 491 19.62 0.23 3.19
N ARG A 492 18.92 0.39 2.04
CA ARG A 492 18.11 1.58 1.77
C ARG A 492 16.96 1.35 0.79
N ALA A 493 16.01 2.26 0.81
CA ALA A 493 15.12 2.48 -0.32
C ALA A 493 15.92 2.98 -1.52
N VAL A 494 15.48 2.59 -2.72
CA VAL A 494 16.15 2.94 -3.98
C VAL A 494 15.12 3.20 -5.06
N ASN A 495 15.37 4.17 -5.93
CA ASN A 495 14.60 4.28 -7.15
C ASN A 495 15.12 3.27 -8.18
N TYR A 496 14.28 2.78 -9.07
CA TYR A 496 14.74 1.93 -10.16
C TYR A 496 14.05 2.28 -11.47
N LEU A 497 14.59 1.74 -12.56
CA LEU A 497 13.93 1.69 -13.84
C LEU A 497 13.97 0.28 -14.40
N GLU A 498 12.96 -0.06 -15.20
CA GLU A 498 12.82 -1.34 -15.88
C GLU A 498 12.89 -1.06 -17.40
N MET A 499 14.08 -1.23 -17.98
CA MET A 499 14.29 -1.03 -19.42
C MET A 499 13.75 -2.25 -20.18
N PRO A 500 12.85 -2.09 -21.18
CA PRO A 500 12.33 -3.21 -21.95
C PRO A 500 13.42 -4.16 -22.46
N ASP A 501 13.16 -5.45 -22.32
CA ASP A 501 14.04 -6.53 -22.75
C ASP A 501 13.35 -7.42 -23.78
N PRO A 502 13.52 -7.13 -25.09
CA PRO A 502 12.90 -7.91 -26.16
C PRO A 502 13.34 -9.39 -26.18
N GLU A 503 14.50 -9.72 -25.61
CA GLU A 503 15.01 -11.09 -25.53
C GLU A 503 14.50 -11.83 -24.28
N PHE A 504 13.89 -11.12 -23.34
CA PHE A 504 13.35 -11.67 -22.09
C PHE A 504 12.05 -10.98 -21.66
N PRO A 505 10.94 -11.16 -22.40
CA PRO A 505 9.67 -10.47 -22.11
C PRO A 505 8.93 -11.04 -20.89
N LEU A 506 9.48 -12.05 -20.20
CA LEU A 506 8.81 -12.76 -19.11
C LEU A 506 8.55 -11.87 -17.89
N THR A 507 9.27 -10.76 -17.75
CA THR A 507 9.04 -9.79 -16.66
C THR A 507 7.89 -8.83 -16.95
N GLU A 508 7.40 -8.75 -18.19
CA GLU A 508 6.25 -7.93 -18.57
C GLU A 508 4.96 -8.50 -17.98
N LEU A 509 4.05 -7.60 -17.58
CA LEU A 509 2.69 -7.99 -17.23
C LEU A 509 1.99 -8.62 -18.44
N ALA A 510 1.20 -9.67 -18.21
CA ALA A 510 0.48 -10.40 -19.24
C ALA A 510 -1.05 -10.17 -19.17
N ASP A 511 -1.70 -10.15 -20.34
CA ASP A 511 -3.18 -10.15 -20.47
C ASP A 511 -3.70 -11.58 -20.26
N THR A 512 -3.68 -12.03 -19.01
CA THR A 512 -4.13 -13.35 -18.56
C THR A 512 -4.99 -13.21 -17.30
N VAL A 513 -5.55 -14.31 -16.80
CA VAL A 513 -6.07 -14.33 -15.43
C VAL A 513 -4.88 -14.49 -14.50
N HIS A 514 -4.70 -13.53 -13.61
CA HIS A 514 -3.55 -13.49 -12.70
C HIS A 514 -3.78 -14.43 -11.51
N GLY A 515 -2.69 -15.06 -11.06
CA GLY A 515 -2.62 -15.67 -9.75
C GLY A 515 -2.69 -14.64 -8.61
N GLN A 516 -2.48 -15.12 -7.40
CA GLN A 516 -2.51 -14.32 -6.18
C GLN A 516 -1.18 -14.43 -5.43
N VAL A 517 -0.78 -13.33 -4.79
CA VAL A 517 0.36 -13.33 -3.85
C VAL A 517 -0.19 -13.16 -2.45
N HIS A 518 -0.03 -14.17 -1.62
CA HIS A 518 -0.45 -14.21 -0.23
C HIS A 518 0.70 -13.82 0.70
N ILE A 519 0.43 -12.95 1.67
CA ILE A 519 1.34 -12.54 2.71
C ILE A 519 0.85 -13.17 4.01
N HIS A 520 1.64 -14.12 4.53
CA HIS A 520 1.43 -14.72 5.84
C HIS A 520 2.20 -13.94 6.88
N TYR A 521 1.57 -13.59 7.99
CA TYR A 521 2.18 -12.91 9.12
C TYR A 521 2.31 -13.87 10.30
N ASP A 522 3.47 -13.88 10.94
CA ASP A 522 3.67 -14.55 12.23
C ASP A 522 4.37 -13.60 13.20
N TYR A 523 3.94 -13.60 14.46
CA TYR A 523 4.68 -12.99 15.55
C TYR A 523 5.61 -14.00 16.22
N LEU A 524 6.92 -13.79 16.10
CA LEU A 524 7.95 -14.60 16.75
C LEU A 524 8.20 -14.05 18.15
N ALA A 525 7.50 -14.60 19.15
CA ALA A 525 7.53 -14.11 20.53
C ALA A 525 8.94 -14.10 21.14
N GLU A 526 9.76 -15.13 20.87
CA GLU A 526 11.14 -15.22 21.40
C GLU A 526 12.07 -14.15 20.81
N GLU A 527 11.84 -13.74 19.55
CA GLU A 527 12.61 -12.71 18.85
C GLU A 527 11.99 -11.31 18.97
N GLU A 528 10.78 -11.24 19.54
CA GLU A 528 9.87 -10.10 19.53
C GLU A 528 9.71 -9.45 18.15
N LYS A 529 9.58 -10.25 17.09
CA LYS A 529 9.63 -9.80 15.69
C LYS A 529 8.44 -10.30 14.87
N VAL A 530 7.97 -9.50 13.93
CA VAL A 530 7.03 -9.95 12.89
C VAL A 530 7.77 -10.50 11.69
N SER A 531 7.57 -11.78 11.40
CA SER A 531 8.03 -12.39 10.16
C SER A 531 6.90 -12.41 9.12
N THR A 532 7.27 -12.38 7.84
CA THR A 532 6.33 -12.67 6.75
C THR A 532 6.92 -13.64 5.76
N ILE A 533 6.04 -14.48 5.23
CA ILE A 533 6.32 -15.36 4.11
C ILE A 533 5.34 -15.00 2.99
N TYR A 534 5.86 -14.83 1.79
CA TYR A 534 5.05 -14.55 0.61
C TYR A 534 4.82 -15.86 -0.14
N VAL A 535 3.58 -16.14 -0.54
CA VAL A 535 3.22 -17.33 -1.30
C VAL A 535 2.53 -16.92 -2.59
N TYR A 536 3.05 -17.34 -3.73
CA TYR A 536 2.33 -17.20 -4.99
C TYR A 536 1.53 -18.47 -5.28
N THR A 537 0.25 -18.32 -5.59
CA THR A 537 -0.59 -19.39 -6.16
C THR A 537 -1.06 -18.99 -7.56
N PRO A 538 -0.96 -19.88 -8.56
CA PRO A 538 -1.45 -19.60 -9.91
C PRO A 538 -2.97 -19.45 -9.94
N ALA A 539 -3.52 -18.78 -10.97
CA ALA A 539 -4.97 -18.74 -11.13
C ALA A 539 -5.54 -20.17 -11.25
N TYR A 540 -6.75 -20.36 -10.71
CA TYR A 540 -7.43 -21.67 -10.67
C TYR A 540 -6.71 -22.77 -9.87
N PHE A 541 -5.73 -22.41 -9.03
CA PHE A 541 -4.98 -23.36 -8.22
C PHE A 541 -5.86 -24.34 -7.41
N GLU A 542 -6.98 -23.87 -6.86
CA GLU A 542 -7.93 -24.71 -6.11
C GLU A 542 -8.59 -25.80 -6.99
N ARG A 543 -8.62 -25.63 -8.32
CA ARG A 543 -9.22 -26.57 -9.28
C ARG A 543 -8.24 -27.63 -9.79
N ALA A 544 -6.96 -27.57 -9.40
CA ALA A 544 -5.96 -28.52 -9.86
C ALA A 544 -6.17 -29.91 -9.21
N GLU A 545 -6.41 -30.94 -10.02
CA GLU A 545 -6.61 -32.34 -9.59
C GLU A 545 -5.28 -33.13 -9.44
N LYS A 546 -4.13 -32.53 -9.78
CA LYS A 546 -2.81 -33.21 -9.85
C LYS A 546 -1.91 -32.93 -8.65
N GLU A 547 -0.77 -33.65 -8.62
CA GLU A 547 0.33 -33.48 -7.65
C GLU A 547 0.91 -32.06 -7.75
N ARG A 548 0.78 -31.29 -6.66
CA ARG A 548 1.26 -29.92 -6.55
C ARG A 548 2.79 -29.89 -6.35
N SER A 549 3.46 -28.92 -6.96
CA SER A 549 4.90 -28.69 -6.80
C SER A 549 5.16 -27.44 -5.97
N VAL A 550 6.27 -27.43 -5.22
CA VAL A 550 6.69 -26.29 -4.40
C VAL A 550 8.05 -25.83 -4.83
N MET A 551 8.20 -24.53 -5.07
CA MET A 551 9.51 -23.91 -5.19
C MET A 551 9.69 -22.89 -4.06
N ILE A 552 10.79 -23.02 -3.33
CA ILE A 552 11.14 -22.11 -2.24
C ILE A 552 12.20 -21.14 -2.76
N LEU A 553 11.92 -19.84 -2.70
CA LEU A 553 12.84 -18.77 -3.02
C LEU A 553 13.33 -18.11 -1.72
N LYS A 554 14.65 -18.05 -1.53
CA LYS A 554 15.25 -17.37 -0.37
C LYS A 554 16.00 -16.11 -0.80
N ALA A 555 15.63 -14.99 -0.20
CA ALA A 555 16.29 -13.71 -0.39
C ALA A 555 17.71 -13.72 0.20
N LEU A 556 18.52 -12.73 -0.16
CA LEU A 556 19.80 -12.48 0.52
C LEU A 556 19.54 -12.02 1.96
N SER A 557 20.51 -12.21 2.86
CA SER A 557 20.40 -11.69 4.26
C SER A 557 20.41 -10.16 4.33
N THR A 558 20.71 -9.50 3.21
CA THR A 558 20.62 -8.05 3.03
C THR A 558 19.39 -7.64 2.24
N GLU A 559 18.43 -8.53 2.01
CA GLU A 559 17.21 -8.24 1.29
C GLU A 559 16.00 -8.81 2.05
N THR A 560 14.82 -8.34 1.68
CA THR A 560 13.55 -8.88 2.14
C THR A 560 12.93 -9.75 1.05
N ALA A 561 12.10 -10.71 1.43
CA ALA A 561 11.35 -11.56 0.51
C ALA A 561 10.48 -10.77 -0.49
N SER A 562 10.04 -9.57 -0.10
CA SER A 562 9.27 -8.67 -0.96
C SER A 562 10.03 -8.24 -2.23
N CYS A 563 11.37 -8.30 -2.23
CA CYS A 563 12.15 -8.00 -3.42
C CYS A 563 11.87 -8.95 -4.59
N PHE A 564 11.38 -10.17 -4.33
CA PHE A 564 10.98 -11.09 -5.40
C PHE A 564 9.75 -10.60 -6.19
N LEU A 565 8.90 -9.77 -5.59
CA LEU A 565 7.68 -9.28 -6.24
C LEU A 565 8.01 -8.21 -7.28
N HIS A 566 8.67 -7.13 -6.87
CA HIS A 566 8.86 -5.94 -7.73
C HIS A 566 10.19 -5.97 -8.46
N GLN A 567 11.31 -6.16 -7.76
CA GLN A 567 12.63 -6.28 -8.39
C GLN A 567 12.82 -7.64 -9.05
N GLY A 568 12.23 -8.70 -8.49
CA GLY A 568 12.25 -10.04 -9.08
C GLY A 568 11.26 -10.23 -10.21
N LYS A 569 10.14 -9.49 -10.23
CA LYS A 569 9.03 -9.70 -11.16
C LYS A 569 8.59 -11.17 -11.23
N ILE A 570 8.77 -11.91 -10.13
CA ILE A 570 8.55 -13.35 -10.09
C ILE A 570 7.09 -13.70 -10.38
N PRO A 571 6.09 -12.99 -9.82
CA PRO A 571 4.69 -13.19 -10.21
C PRO A 571 4.48 -13.00 -11.72
N ASN A 572 5.04 -11.94 -12.34
CA ASN A 572 4.88 -11.69 -13.78
C ASN A 572 5.45 -12.83 -14.64
N ILE A 573 6.62 -13.36 -14.27
CA ILE A 573 7.23 -14.52 -14.94
C ILE A 573 6.30 -15.75 -14.84
N MET A 574 5.69 -15.98 -13.67
CA MET A 574 4.72 -17.05 -13.48
C MET A 574 3.45 -16.83 -14.29
N GLU A 575 2.94 -15.60 -14.36
CA GLU A 575 1.77 -15.28 -15.20
C GLU A 575 2.04 -15.52 -16.68
N TYR A 576 3.26 -15.24 -17.14
CA TYR A 576 3.66 -15.54 -18.50
C TYR A 576 3.67 -17.06 -18.76
N PHE A 577 4.19 -17.85 -17.82
CA PHE A 577 4.13 -19.32 -17.93
C PHE A 577 2.70 -19.84 -17.89
N LEU A 578 1.86 -19.29 -17.02
CA LEU A 578 0.43 -19.60 -16.93
C LEU A 578 -0.29 -19.32 -18.25
N ALA A 579 -0.07 -18.15 -18.84
CA ALA A 579 -0.62 -17.76 -20.15
C ALA A 579 -0.16 -18.70 -21.28
N ALA A 580 1.03 -19.30 -21.15
CA ALA A 580 1.55 -20.31 -22.07
C ALA A 580 1.06 -21.75 -21.75
N GLY A 581 0.16 -21.93 -20.78
CA GLY A 581 -0.36 -23.23 -20.35
C GLY A 581 0.62 -24.06 -19.51
N LYS A 582 1.63 -23.41 -18.90
CA LYS A 582 2.66 -24.02 -18.03
C LYS A 582 2.43 -23.56 -16.58
N ALA A 583 3.03 -24.26 -15.60
CA ALA A 583 3.11 -23.85 -14.19
C ALA A 583 1.77 -23.72 -13.40
N VAL A 584 0.68 -24.32 -13.86
CA VAL A 584 -0.63 -24.31 -13.16
C VAL A 584 -0.65 -25.03 -11.80
N GLU A 585 0.36 -25.86 -11.53
CA GLU A 585 0.42 -26.75 -10.35
C GLU A 585 1.54 -26.36 -9.37
N THR A 586 2.27 -25.27 -9.62
CA THR A 586 3.43 -24.87 -8.80
C THR A 586 3.09 -23.67 -7.93
N ILE A 587 3.25 -23.81 -6.61
CA ILE A 587 3.29 -22.69 -5.68
C ILE A 587 4.72 -22.22 -5.45
N LEU A 588 4.90 -20.91 -5.27
CA LEU A 588 6.19 -20.33 -4.87
C LEU A 588 6.10 -19.86 -3.42
N VAL A 589 7.08 -20.25 -2.60
CA VAL A 589 7.22 -19.79 -1.21
C VAL A 589 8.46 -18.92 -1.13
N MET A 590 8.26 -17.62 -0.98
CA MET A 590 9.28 -16.57 -0.97
C MET A 590 9.55 -16.12 0.45
N THR A 591 10.81 -16.20 0.89
CA THR A 591 11.20 -16.04 2.29
C THR A 591 12.45 -15.18 2.46
N ASN A 592 12.60 -14.58 3.64
CA ASN A 592 13.87 -13.97 4.05
C ASN A 592 14.93 -15.06 4.26
N ALA A 593 16.21 -14.70 4.22
CA ALA A 593 17.32 -15.65 4.37
C ALA A 593 17.24 -16.47 5.67
N GLU A 594 16.81 -15.82 6.76
CA GLU A 594 16.80 -16.37 8.13
C GLU A 594 15.62 -17.32 8.41
N GLU A 595 14.72 -17.54 7.45
CA GLU A 595 13.46 -18.26 7.68
C GLU A 595 13.66 -19.76 7.96
N THR A 596 12.91 -20.31 8.92
CA THR A 596 13.12 -21.68 9.39
C THR A 596 12.40 -22.72 8.54
N ALA A 597 12.96 -23.93 8.46
CA ALA A 597 12.36 -25.03 7.70
C ALA A 597 10.97 -25.43 8.23
N GLU A 598 10.78 -25.39 9.54
CA GLU A 598 9.50 -25.71 10.18
C GLU A 598 8.41 -24.71 9.77
N ARG A 599 8.71 -23.41 9.82
CA ARG A 599 7.75 -22.37 9.41
C ARG A 599 7.41 -22.46 7.94
N MET A 600 8.41 -22.67 7.07
CA MET A 600 8.17 -22.93 5.66
C MET A 600 7.26 -24.15 5.45
N GLN A 601 7.47 -25.24 6.18
CA GLN A 601 6.61 -26.43 6.09
C GLN A 601 5.18 -26.14 6.56
N ASN A 602 5.00 -25.37 7.63
CA ASN A 602 3.67 -25.00 8.11
C ASN A 602 2.92 -24.15 7.08
N ILE A 603 3.59 -23.19 6.43
CA ILE A 603 2.99 -22.43 5.33
C ILE A 603 2.66 -23.33 4.14
N ILE A 604 3.56 -24.22 3.74
CA ILE A 604 3.31 -25.14 2.61
C ILE A 604 2.08 -26.01 2.86
N LYS A 605 1.87 -26.50 4.08
CA LYS A 605 0.71 -27.33 4.44
C LYS A 605 -0.63 -26.61 4.25
N LYS A 606 -0.68 -25.28 4.41
CA LYS A 606 -1.91 -24.50 4.14
C LYS A 606 -2.37 -24.60 2.69
N TYR A 607 -1.44 -24.84 1.77
CA TYR A 607 -1.69 -24.88 0.32
C TYR A 607 -1.60 -26.27 -0.29
N ILE A 608 -1.26 -27.30 0.50
CA ILE A 608 -1.11 -28.68 0.01
C ILE A 608 -1.97 -29.59 0.88
N PRO A 609 -3.05 -30.17 0.32
CA PRO A 609 -3.97 -31.00 1.07
C PRO A 609 -3.29 -32.19 1.77
N ASP A 610 -3.81 -32.56 2.93
CA ASP A 610 -3.34 -33.71 3.70
C ASP A 610 -3.30 -34.98 2.84
N GLY A 611 -2.14 -35.65 2.83
CA GLY A 611 -1.91 -36.88 2.06
C GLY A 611 -1.29 -36.67 0.68
N GLN A 612 -1.19 -35.44 0.17
CA GLN A 612 -0.39 -35.13 -1.03
C GLN A 612 1.09 -34.92 -0.67
N LYS A 613 1.99 -35.56 -1.41
CA LYS A 613 3.42 -35.25 -1.35
C LYS A 613 3.71 -34.14 -2.35
N ALA A 614 4.59 -33.22 -1.98
CA ALA A 614 5.11 -32.22 -2.90
C ALA A 614 6.63 -32.24 -2.87
N LYS A 615 7.23 -32.20 -4.06
CA LYS A 615 8.66 -32.04 -4.21
C LYS A 615 9.00 -30.56 -4.04
N ALA A 616 9.83 -30.25 -3.05
CA ALA A 616 10.35 -28.90 -2.85
C ALA A 616 11.66 -28.71 -3.64
N ILE A 617 11.74 -27.65 -4.44
CA ILE A 617 12.97 -27.16 -5.06
C ILE A 617 13.34 -25.86 -4.35
N VAL A 618 14.55 -25.78 -3.79
CA VAL A 618 15.03 -24.55 -3.15
C VAL A 618 15.94 -23.81 -4.12
N MET A 619 15.67 -22.52 -4.29
CA MET A 619 16.52 -21.60 -5.03
C MET A 619 16.88 -20.42 -4.13
N GLU A 620 18.16 -20.20 -3.95
CA GLU A 620 18.69 -19.10 -3.15
C GLU A 620 19.29 -18.05 -4.10
N ARG A 621 19.15 -16.78 -3.72
CA ARG A 621 19.93 -15.70 -4.33
C ARG A 621 21.40 -15.88 -3.96
N SER A 622 22.29 -15.68 -4.93
CA SER A 622 23.75 -15.74 -4.70
C SER A 622 24.32 -14.34 -4.43
N ASP A 623 25.33 -14.25 -3.56
CA ASP A 623 26.06 -13.00 -3.34
C ASP A 623 26.66 -12.46 -4.64
N GLY A 624 26.40 -11.18 -4.94
CA GLY A 624 26.87 -10.52 -6.18
C GLY A 624 26.04 -10.83 -7.43
N GLU A 625 25.01 -11.68 -7.34
CA GLU A 625 24.04 -11.87 -8.42
C GLU A 625 23.17 -10.61 -8.54
N ASP A 626 22.95 -10.10 -9.76
CA ASP A 626 21.99 -9.01 -10.01
C ASP A 626 20.58 -9.55 -10.30
N TRP A 627 19.56 -8.69 -10.32
CA TRP A 627 18.18 -9.13 -10.58
C TRP A 627 17.99 -9.68 -11.99
N ASN A 628 18.70 -9.15 -12.99
CA ASN A 628 18.61 -9.61 -14.38
C ASN A 628 19.06 -11.06 -14.54
N SER A 629 20.17 -11.42 -13.89
CA SER A 629 20.74 -12.76 -13.86
C SER A 629 19.84 -13.73 -13.10
N PHE A 630 19.34 -13.33 -11.92
CA PHE A 630 18.43 -14.14 -11.13
C PHE A 630 17.14 -14.48 -11.88
N ARG A 631 16.51 -13.47 -12.50
CA ARG A 631 15.27 -13.65 -13.29
C ARG A 631 15.44 -14.67 -14.41
N ARG A 632 16.55 -14.62 -15.16
CA ARG A 632 16.86 -15.59 -16.22
C ARG A 632 17.12 -16.98 -15.66
N ARG A 633 17.85 -17.10 -14.55
CA ARG A 633 18.10 -18.37 -13.87
C ARG A 633 16.81 -19.00 -13.33
N PHE A 634 15.93 -18.19 -12.76
CA PHE A 634 14.60 -18.60 -12.32
C PHE A 634 13.77 -19.12 -13.49
N ALA A 635 13.65 -18.34 -14.58
CA ALA A 635 12.90 -18.75 -15.77
C ALA A 635 13.47 -19.98 -16.49
N ALA A 636 14.77 -20.26 -16.35
CA ALA A 636 15.41 -21.45 -16.91
C ALA A 636 15.14 -22.72 -16.08
N CYS A 637 14.67 -22.59 -14.84
CA CYS A 637 14.24 -23.75 -14.07
C CYS A 637 13.01 -24.36 -14.72
N ARG A 638 13.04 -25.68 -14.92
CA ARG A 638 11.89 -26.43 -15.42
C ARG A 638 10.86 -26.52 -14.28
N ILE A 639 10.02 -25.49 -14.18
CA ILE A 639 8.85 -25.41 -13.32
C ILE A 639 7.70 -26.21 -13.92
#